data_AF-F1YXV3-F1
#
_entry.id   AF-F1YXV3-F1
#
_cell.length_a   1.000
_cell.length_b   1.000
_cell.length_c   1.000
_cell.angle_alpha   90.00
_cell.angle_beta   90.00
_cell.angle_gamma   90.00
#
_symmetry.space_group_name_H-M   'P 1'
#
loop_
_entity.id
_entity.type
_entity.pdbx_description
1 polymer ?
#
loop_
_entity_poly.entity_id
_entity_poly.type
_entity_poly.pdbx_seq_one_letter_code
_entity_poly.pdbx_strand_id
1 'polypeptide(L)'
;MKKIVAITSCPVGIAHTYMAAENLEKAGRELGVELKVETHGSIGRENELTAADIAEAEGVIIAADTNVDKSRFAGKLLVERGVQDGIHHSKELIEKILNKDAKAYVATGAELEVQEEKEEKLGKKVYKSLMNGVSYMVPFVVTGGLMIAVALSLGGKPTASGLQVPPGTFWATLLTLGGAAMGLMVPVLSAFIAHSIADRPGLVPGFVGGMLAANASLYGGTANAGFIGGIITGFLAGFVALWIKKWPVPKTIQSIMPIIVIPILSTFIVGFLFIYVIGGPVAWLFKSLTSFLAGMQGGSQVILAMILGAMIAFDMGGPFNKVAFLFGSGLIAEGNYKIMGPIAVAICIPPLSLGVASIVLKNKFNKVEREAGKASLAMGLFGITEGAIPFATTDPIRVIPSIVVGSMAGSVVAMLSGVTDHVAHGGPIVAVLGAVDHVLMFFVAVLVGIAVTVIMLHFLKPTLQVVPVGVGSVSAEPVANQEKHEDMSESTLGDISQLLSDETITLDLPNTSKEAVISDLASRIVSTGNVTEQAGLEADIYGREGESTTGIGMGIAIPHAKSTYVKKPTLAFGRSTAGVDWQSLDNELAHLVFMIAVPADNKDDVHLKILQRLSRKLMDNDFRQSLLDAPTKEDVKALLNSL
;
A
#
# COMPACT_ATOMS: atom_id res chain seq x y z
N MET A 1 -29.08 15.99 -27.10
CA MET A 1 -29.44 14.63 -26.67
C MET A 1 -28.79 14.43 -25.31
N LYS A 2 -29.47 13.81 -24.33
CA LYS A 2 -28.86 13.59 -23.00
C LYS A 2 -27.79 12.51 -23.11
N LYS A 3 -26.67 12.65 -22.40
CA LYS A 3 -25.54 11.70 -22.43
C LYS A 3 -25.41 10.99 -21.09
N ILE A 4 -25.26 9.67 -21.11
CA ILE A 4 -24.98 8.83 -19.94
C ILE A 4 -23.78 7.96 -20.27
N VAL A 5 -22.90 7.76 -19.29
CA VAL A 5 -21.78 6.83 -19.42
C VAL A 5 -22.02 5.60 -18.55
N ALA A 6 -21.49 4.46 -18.95
CA ALA A 6 -21.59 3.25 -18.17
C ALA A 6 -20.28 2.45 -18.11
N ILE A 7 -20.09 1.69 -17.05
CA ILE A 7 -19.08 0.63 -16.95
C ILE A 7 -19.79 -0.70 -16.79
N THR A 8 -19.36 -1.71 -17.54
CA THR A 8 -19.78 -3.09 -17.30
C THR A 8 -18.60 -3.97 -16.95
N SER A 9 -18.78 -4.86 -15.97
CA SER A 9 -17.73 -5.81 -15.61
C SER A 9 -18.28 -7.09 -14.99
N CYS A 10 -17.66 -8.22 -15.32
CA CYS A 10 -17.96 -9.53 -14.76
C CYS A 10 -16.62 -10.24 -14.52
N PRO A 11 -16.43 -11.03 -13.44
CA PRO A 11 -15.16 -11.70 -13.15
C PRO A 11 -14.55 -12.45 -14.33
N VAL A 12 -15.41 -13.12 -15.10
CA VAL A 12 -15.04 -13.88 -16.29
C VAL A 12 -14.86 -12.95 -17.51
N GLY A 13 -15.68 -11.91 -17.63
CA GLY A 13 -15.53 -10.87 -18.64
C GLY A 13 -15.90 -11.27 -20.07
N ILE A 14 -16.56 -12.41 -20.30
CA ILE A 14 -16.79 -12.95 -21.66
C ILE A 14 -18.18 -12.63 -22.21
N ALA A 15 -19.26 -12.96 -21.51
CA ALA A 15 -20.61 -12.83 -22.04
C ALA A 15 -21.37 -11.71 -21.33
N HIS A 16 -21.50 -11.81 -20.01
CA HIS A 16 -22.31 -10.87 -19.22
C HIS A 16 -21.85 -9.41 -19.35
N THR A 17 -20.54 -9.16 -19.42
CA THR A 17 -19.99 -7.80 -19.62
C THR A 17 -20.49 -7.15 -20.91
N TYR A 18 -20.39 -7.85 -22.04
CA TYR A 18 -20.78 -7.31 -23.35
C TYR A 18 -22.29 -7.34 -23.55
N MET A 19 -23.00 -8.33 -23.00
CA MET A 19 -24.47 -8.36 -23.00
C MET A 19 -25.06 -7.20 -22.21
N ALA A 20 -24.50 -6.89 -21.03
CA ALA A 20 -24.91 -5.73 -20.25
C ALA A 20 -24.66 -4.44 -21.04
N ALA A 21 -23.51 -4.33 -21.71
CA ALA A 21 -23.19 -3.16 -22.53
C ALA A 21 -24.17 -2.99 -23.71
N GLU A 22 -24.42 -4.06 -24.48
CA GLU A 22 -25.34 -4.04 -25.62
C GLU A 22 -26.78 -3.72 -25.20
N ASN A 23 -27.24 -4.29 -24.07
CA ASN A 23 -28.58 -4.02 -23.55
C ASN A 23 -28.72 -2.59 -23.02
N LEU A 24 -27.71 -2.05 -22.34
CA LEU A 24 -27.69 -0.64 -21.93
C LEU A 24 -27.70 0.28 -23.16
N GLU A 25 -26.87 0.03 -24.18
CA GLU A 25 -26.84 0.83 -25.41
C GLU A 25 -28.18 0.78 -26.15
N LYS A 26 -28.81 -0.40 -26.22
CA LYS A 26 -30.12 -0.57 -26.83
C LYS A 26 -31.20 0.19 -26.06
N ALA A 27 -31.21 0.07 -24.73
CA ALA A 27 -32.14 0.81 -23.87
C ALA A 27 -31.94 2.33 -23.99
N GLY A 28 -30.70 2.80 -24.08
CA GLY A 28 -30.38 4.21 -24.31
C GLY A 28 -30.96 4.73 -25.62
N ARG A 29 -30.79 4.00 -26.72
CA ARG A 29 -31.39 4.34 -28.03
C ARG A 29 -32.91 4.41 -27.97
N GLU A 30 -33.56 3.48 -27.28
CA GLU A 30 -35.02 3.46 -27.11
C GLU A 30 -35.54 4.65 -26.28
N LEU A 31 -34.76 5.12 -25.31
CA LEU A 31 -35.08 6.27 -24.45
C LEU A 31 -34.57 7.62 -24.99
N GLY A 32 -33.95 7.64 -26.18
CA GLY A 32 -33.41 8.87 -26.78
C GLY A 32 -32.18 9.45 -26.05
N VAL A 33 -31.42 8.58 -25.38
CA VAL A 33 -30.20 8.91 -24.63
C VAL A 33 -28.98 8.40 -25.37
N GLU A 34 -27.97 9.25 -25.51
CA GLU A 34 -26.65 8.84 -26.00
C GLU A 34 -25.91 8.11 -24.87
N LEU A 35 -25.55 6.85 -25.09
CA LEU A 35 -24.92 6.01 -24.08
C LEU A 35 -23.57 5.49 -24.57
N LYS A 36 -22.51 5.74 -23.78
CA LYS A 36 -21.17 5.19 -24.01
C LYS A 36 -20.81 4.22 -22.90
N VAL A 37 -20.49 2.98 -23.25
CA VAL A 37 -20.14 1.93 -22.28
C VAL A 37 -18.66 1.57 -22.37
N GLU A 38 -17.94 1.71 -21.26
CA GLU A 38 -16.62 1.13 -21.06
C GLU A 38 -16.76 -0.31 -20.55
N THR A 39 -16.25 -1.27 -21.30
CA THR A 39 -16.38 -2.70 -20.95
C THR A 39 -15.07 -3.20 -20.34
N HIS A 40 -15.17 -3.81 -19.15
CA HIS A 40 -14.06 -4.51 -18.49
C HIS A 40 -14.20 -6.00 -18.79
N GLY A 41 -13.89 -6.35 -20.04
CA GLY A 41 -14.05 -7.70 -20.56
C GLY A 41 -12.80 -8.57 -20.37
N SER A 42 -12.87 -9.81 -20.85
CA SER A 42 -11.73 -10.74 -20.92
C SER A 42 -10.61 -10.23 -21.83
N ILE A 43 -10.95 -9.33 -22.77
CA ILE A 43 -10.01 -8.62 -23.64
C ILE A 43 -9.30 -7.49 -22.88
N GLY A 44 -9.75 -7.14 -21.68
CA GLY A 44 -9.32 -5.99 -20.90
C GLY A 44 -10.31 -4.84 -21.00
N ARG A 45 -9.85 -3.61 -20.71
CA ARG A 45 -10.68 -2.40 -20.87
C ARG A 45 -10.83 -2.04 -22.34
N GLU A 46 -12.07 -1.77 -22.77
CA GLU A 46 -12.42 -1.27 -24.11
C GLU A 46 -13.36 -0.07 -23.97
N ASN A 47 -13.36 0.80 -24.99
CA ASN A 47 -14.16 2.03 -25.02
C ASN A 47 -13.98 2.93 -23.79
N GLU A 48 -12.73 3.03 -23.29
CA GLU A 48 -12.41 3.80 -22.09
C GLU A 48 -13.05 5.21 -22.10
N LEU A 49 -13.66 5.55 -20.97
CA LEU A 49 -14.31 6.84 -20.76
C LEU A 49 -13.23 7.91 -20.60
N THR A 50 -13.28 8.91 -21.46
CA THR A 50 -12.40 10.08 -21.36
C THR A 50 -12.93 11.06 -20.29
N ALA A 51 -12.08 11.96 -19.81
CA ALA A 51 -12.51 13.03 -18.91
C ALA A 51 -13.65 13.87 -19.52
N ALA A 52 -13.63 14.09 -20.84
CA ALA A 52 -14.70 14.77 -21.57
C ALA A 52 -16.01 13.98 -21.54
N ASP A 53 -15.95 12.65 -21.78
CA ASP A 53 -17.15 11.80 -21.72
C ASP A 53 -17.83 11.86 -20.36
N ILE A 54 -17.03 11.84 -19.29
CA ILE A 54 -17.53 11.90 -17.92
C ILE A 54 -18.09 13.30 -17.63
N ALA A 55 -17.37 14.36 -17.99
CA ALA A 55 -17.78 15.74 -17.76
C ALA A 55 -19.11 16.07 -18.45
N GLU A 56 -19.33 15.57 -19.67
CA GLU A 56 -20.56 15.80 -20.45
C GLU A 56 -21.75 14.93 -20.02
N ALA A 57 -21.52 13.82 -19.30
CA ALA A 57 -22.57 12.91 -18.89
C ALA A 57 -23.46 13.48 -17.77
N GLU A 58 -24.77 13.24 -17.85
CA GLU A 58 -25.72 13.53 -16.75
C GLU A 58 -25.54 12.58 -15.56
N GLY A 59 -25.04 11.37 -15.82
CA GLY A 59 -24.74 10.39 -14.78
C GLY A 59 -23.98 9.18 -15.31
N VAL A 60 -23.64 8.28 -14.38
CA VAL A 60 -22.79 7.12 -14.55
C VAL A 60 -23.54 5.89 -14.06
N ILE A 61 -23.56 4.83 -14.87
CA ILE A 61 -24.08 3.51 -14.48
C ILE A 61 -22.92 2.54 -14.34
N ILE A 62 -22.74 1.94 -13.17
CA ILE A 62 -21.81 0.83 -12.97
C ILE A 62 -22.63 -0.45 -12.84
N ALA A 63 -22.54 -1.31 -13.85
CA ALA A 63 -23.13 -2.65 -13.85
C ALA A 63 -21.99 -3.69 -13.77
N ALA A 64 -21.50 -3.92 -12.55
CA ALA A 64 -20.26 -4.66 -12.32
C ALA A 64 -20.37 -5.65 -11.15
N ASP A 65 -19.83 -6.85 -11.35
CA ASP A 65 -19.57 -7.86 -10.30
C ASP A 65 -18.08 -7.90 -9.89
N THR A 66 -17.32 -6.87 -10.26
CA THR A 66 -15.90 -6.70 -9.90
C THR A 66 -15.67 -5.32 -9.32
N ASN A 67 -14.55 -5.12 -8.62
CA ASN A 67 -14.20 -3.79 -8.13
C ASN A 67 -13.89 -2.84 -9.31
N VAL A 68 -14.51 -1.66 -9.31
CA VAL A 68 -14.38 -0.63 -10.35
C VAL A 68 -13.88 0.66 -9.69
N ASP A 69 -12.89 1.30 -10.29
CA ASP A 69 -12.38 2.59 -9.83
C ASP A 69 -13.43 3.69 -10.05
N LYS A 70 -13.87 4.29 -8.93
CA LYS A 70 -14.92 5.31 -8.88
C LYS A 70 -14.39 6.74 -8.76
N SER A 71 -13.09 6.91 -8.49
CA SER A 71 -12.44 8.21 -8.26
C SER A 71 -12.75 9.26 -9.35
N ARG A 72 -12.76 8.83 -10.62
CA ARG A 72 -13.03 9.68 -11.79
C ARG A 72 -14.48 10.14 -11.94
N PHE A 73 -15.42 9.66 -11.13
CA PHE A 73 -16.86 10.00 -11.21
C PHE A 73 -17.35 10.98 -10.15
N ALA A 74 -16.42 11.64 -9.44
CA ALA A 74 -16.73 12.64 -8.42
C ALA A 74 -17.76 13.67 -8.93
N GLY A 75 -18.83 13.88 -8.16
CA GLY A 75 -19.91 14.83 -8.44
C GLY A 75 -20.96 14.36 -9.46
N LYS A 76 -20.81 13.18 -10.07
CA LYS A 76 -21.80 12.65 -11.03
C LYS A 76 -22.85 11.79 -10.34
N LEU A 77 -24.09 11.83 -10.85
CA LEU A 77 -25.13 10.89 -10.44
C LEU A 77 -24.66 9.47 -10.72
N LEU A 78 -24.63 8.59 -9.72
CA LEU A 78 -24.07 7.25 -9.84
C LEU A 78 -25.10 6.19 -9.46
N VAL A 79 -25.31 5.21 -10.36
CA VAL A 79 -26.09 4.00 -10.09
C VAL A 79 -25.16 2.80 -10.17
N GLU A 80 -24.99 2.08 -9.07
CA GLU A 80 -24.17 0.87 -8.99
C GLU A 80 -25.03 -0.37 -8.73
N ARG A 81 -24.87 -1.38 -9.59
CA ARG A 81 -25.59 -2.65 -9.56
C ARG A 81 -24.72 -3.79 -10.10
N GLY A 82 -25.15 -5.02 -9.89
CA GLY A 82 -24.50 -6.20 -10.47
C GLY A 82 -24.63 -6.23 -11.99
N VAL A 83 -23.77 -6.98 -12.67
CA VAL A 83 -23.75 -7.04 -14.14
C VAL A 83 -25.08 -7.59 -14.71
N GLN A 84 -25.77 -8.45 -13.95
CA GLN A 84 -27.07 -9.01 -14.32
C GLN A 84 -28.17 -7.96 -14.43
N ASP A 85 -28.14 -6.93 -13.57
CA ASP A 85 -29.08 -5.81 -13.67
C ASP A 85 -28.81 -4.98 -14.93
N GLY A 86 -27.55 -4.85 -15.33
CA GLY A 86 -27.18 -4.27 -16.61
C GLY A 86 -27.77 -5.01 -17.82
N ILE A 87 -28.06 -6.32 -17.69
CA ILE A 87 -28.66 -7.16 -18.73
C ILE A 87 -30.19 -7.10 -18.68
N HIS A 88 -30.78 -7.26 -17.50
CA HIS A 88 -32.23 -7.46 -17.35
C HIS A 88 -33.01 -6.18 -17.04
N HIS A 89 -32.37 -5.20 -16.41
CA HIS A 89 -32.99 -3.98 -15.89
C HIS A 89 -32.41 -2.69 -16.53
N SER A 90 -31.85 -2.78 -17.73
CA SER A 90 -31.08 -1.70 -18.36
C SER A 90 -31.87 -0.38 -18.52
N LYS A 91 -33.17 -0.45 -18.81
CA LYS A 91 -34.04 0.74 -18.91
C LYS A 91 -34.22 1.43 -17.57
N GLU A 92 -34.50 0.66 -16.52
CA GLU A 92 -34.69 1.18 -15.17
C GLU A 92 -33.43 1.90 -14.67
N LEU A 93 -32.25 1.37 -14.97
CA LEU A 93 -30.97 2.01 -14.59
C LEU A 93 -30.78 3.36 -15.29
N ILE A 94 -31.17 3.48 -16.55
CA ILE A 94 -31.11 4.73 -17.32
C ILE A 94 -32.14 5.73 -16.80
N GLU A 95 -33.38 5.29 -16.56
CA GLU A 95 -34.46 6.12 -16.03
C GLU A 95 -34.12 6.70 -14.66
N LYS A 96 -33.47 5.93 -13.77
CA LYS A 96 -32.99 6.44 -12.47
C LYS A 96 -32.05 7.63 -12.60
N ILE A 97 -31.17 7.62 -13.60
CA ILE A 97 -30.30 8.78 -13.89
C ILE A 97 -31.12 9.93 -14.46
N LEU A 98 -32.00 9.68 -15.43
CA LEU A 98 -32.81 10.71 -16.09
C LEU A 98 -33.76 11.43 -15.14
N ASN A 99 -34.35 10.69 -14.20
CA ASN A 99 -35.29 11.19 -13.20
C ASN A 99 -34.57 11.83 -11.99
N LYS A 100 -33.23 11.73 -11.94
CA LYS A 100 -32.40 12.16 -10.80
C LYS A 100 -32.71 11.41 -9.49
N ASP A 101 -33.10 10.15 -9.60
CA ASP A 101 -33.36 9.24 -8.47
C ASP A 101 -32.07 8.59 -7.93
N ALA A 102 -30.92 8.91 -8.52
CA ALA A 102 -29.59 8.50 -8.07
C ALA A 102 -28.91 9.58 -7.21
N LYS A 103 -27.97 9.19 -6.35
CA LYS A 103 -27.17 10.16 -5.57
C LYS A 103 -25.90 10.54 -6.34
N ALA A 104 -25.45 11.79 -6.16
CA ALA A 104 -24.14 12.20 -6.66
C ALA A 104 -23.04 11.46 -5.90
N TYR A 105 -22.06 10.93 -6.62
CA TYR A 105 -20.91 10.26 -6.01
C TYR A 105 -19.95 11.28 -5.39
N VAL A 106 -19.56 11.06 -4.14
CA VAL A 106 -18.58 11.90 -3.43
C VAL A 106 -17.27 11.12 -3.40
N ALA A 107 -16.24 11.65 -4.08
CA ALA A 107 -14.91 11.05 -4.05
C ALA A 107 -14.22 11.34 -2.71
N THR A 108 -13.44 10.37 -2.23
CA THR A 108 -12.67 10.47 -1.00
C THR A 108 -11.42 11.35 -1.18
N GLY A 109 -10.85 11.91 -0.10
CA GLY A 109 -9.68 12.81 -0.19
C GLY A 109 -8.46 12.20 -0.89
N ALA A 110 -8.27 10.87 -0.80
CA ALA A 110 -7.20 10.14 -1.50
C ALA A 110 -7.46 9.98 -3.02
N GLU A 111 -8.72 10.07 -3.47
CA GLU A 111 -9.12 9.95 -4.88
C GLU A 111 -9.03 11.30 -5.62
N LEU A 112 -9.16 12.41 -4.91
CA LEU A 112 -9.04 13.77 -5.45
C LEU A 112 -7.59 14.13 -5.84
N GLU A 113 -6.57 13.57 -5.16
CA GLU A 113 -5.15 13.74 -5.54
C GLU A 113 -4.79 13.06 -6.87
N VAL A 114 -5.56 12.05 -7.30
CA VAL A 114 -5.32 11.28 -8.53
C VAL A 114 -5.86 12.00 -9.78
N GLN A 115 -6.82 12.93 -9.62
CA GLN A 115 -7.55 13.55 -10.72
C GLN A 115 -6.73 14.54 -11.58
N GLU A 116 -5.57 15.02 -11.12
CA GLU A 116 -4.72 15.96 -11.86
C GLU A 116 -3.76 15.30 -12.88
N GLU A 117 -3.79 13.97 -13.06
CA GLU A 117 -2.88 13.31 -14.01
C GLU A 117 -3.29 13.51 -15.47
N LYS A 118 -2.72 14.55 -16.09
CA LYS A 118 -2.59 14.72 -17.56
C LYS A 118 -2.07 13.43 -18.20
N GLU A 119 -2.51 13.18 -19.45
CA GLU A 119 -2.04 12.12 -20.36
C GLU A 119 -0.72 11.49 -19.91
N GLU A 120 -0.81 10.27 -19.36
CA GLU A 120 0.29 9.57 -18.72
C GLU A 120 1.44 9.42 -19.74
N LYS A 121 2.51 10.22 -19.58
CA LYS A 121 3.67 10.21 -20.48
C LYS A 121 4.16 8.77 -20.68
N LEU A 122 4.50 8.40 -21.91
CA LEU A 122 4.95 7.03 -22.28
C LEU A 122 6.02 6.47 -21.30
N GLY A 123 6.95 7.31 -20.85
CA GLY A 123 7.97 6.92 -19.87
C GLY A 123 7.41 6.50 -18.49
N LYS A 124 6.36 7.17 -18.00
CA LYS A 124 5.69 6.81 -16.75
C LYS A 124 4.96 5.48 -16.87
N LYS A 125 4.32 5.23 -18.02
CA LYS A 125 3.66 3.95 -18.32
C LYS A 125 4.66 2.79 -18.37
N VAL A 126 5.80 2.96 -19.06
CA VAL A 126 6.88 1.95 -19.10
C VAL A 126 7.43 1.66 -17.71
N TYR A 127 7.69 2.70 -16.90
CA TYR A 127 8.15 2.55 -15.53
C TYR A 127 7.13 1.79 -14.66
N LYS A 128 5.86 2.18 -14.72
CA LYS A 128 4.76 1.51 -13.99
C LYS A 128 4.65 0.04 -14.37
N SER A 129 4.78 -0.27 -15.67
CA SER A 129 4.78 -1.65 -16.15
C SER A 129 5.95 -2.47 -15.61
N LEU A 130 7.15 -1.91 -15.63
CA LEU A 130 8.34 -2.57 -15.06
C LEU A 130 8.12 -2.84 -13.56
N MET A 131 7.72 -1.82 -12.80
CA MET A 131 7.51 -1.93 -11.36
C MET A 131 6.41 -2.92 -11.01
N ASN A 132 5.35 -3.02 -11.82
CA ASN A 132 4.34 -4.05 -11.64
C ASN A 132 4.96 -5.45 -11.70
N GLY A 133 5.78 -5.72 -12.72
CA GLY A 133 6.52 -6.98 -12.82
C GLY A 133 7.41 -7.26 -11.61
N VAL A 134 8.19 -6.26 -11.18
CA VAL A 134 9.08 -6.40 -10.01
C VAL A 134 8.27 -6.74 -8.75
N SER A 135 7.20 -6.00 -8.48
CA SER A 135 6.37 -6.20 -7.28
C SER A 135 5.77 -7.60 -7.20
N TYR A 136 5.28 -8.16 -8.31
CA TYR A 136 4.78 -9.53 -8.33
C TYR A 136 5.90 -10.59 -8.28
N MET A 137 7.10 -10.25 -8.75
CA MET A 137 8.27 -11.13 -8.69
C MET A 137 8.83 -11.29 -7.26
N VAL A 138 8.93 -10.20 -6.48
CA VAL A 138 9.62 -10.20 -5.17
C VAL A 138 9.15 -11.33 -4.23
N PRO A 139 7.84 -11.60 -4.03
CA PRO A 139 7.40 -12.66 -3.14
C PRO A 139 7.95 -14.05 -3.50
N PHE A 140 8.14 -14.36 -4.78
CA PHE A 140 8.71 -15.63 -5.22
C PHE A 140 10.19 -15.74 -4.87
N VAL A 141 10.94 -14.64 -5.02
CA VAL A 141 12.36 -14.59 -4.69
C VAL A 141 12.59 -14.67 -3.18
N VAL A 142 11.78 -13.96 -2.39
CA VAL A 142 11.86 -14.04 -0.93
C VAL A 142 11.53 -15.46 -0.45
N THR A 143 10.40 -16.00 -0.91
CA THR A 143 9.96 -17.35 -0.51
C THR A 143 10.97 -18.41 -0.91
N GLY A 144 11.40 -18.41 -2.18
CA GLY A 144 12.33 -19.39 -2.71
C GLY A 144 13.69 -19.33 -2.03
N GLY A 145 14.22 -18.11 -1.87
CA GLY A 145 15.54 -17.90 -1.31
C GLY A 145 15.60 -18.27 0.16
N LEU A 146 14.60 -17.85 0.95
CA LEU A 146 14.56 -18.16 2.38
C LEU A 146 14.37 -19.66 2.63
N MET A 147 13.56 -20.35 1.82
CA MET A 147 13.44 -21.81 1.89
C MET A 147 14.78 -22.52 1.58
N ILE A 148 15.49 -22.08 0.53
CA ILE A 148 16.82 -22.61 0.19
C ILE A 148 17.82 -22.36 1.33
N ALA A 149 17.86 -21.13 1.85
CA ALA A 149 18.76 -20.70 2.92
C ALA A 149 18.54 -21.52 4.20
N VAL A 150 17.30 -21.66 4.65
CA VAL A 150 16.94 -22.45 5.84
C VAL A 150 17.25 -23.93 5.64
N ALA A 151 16.95 -24.49 4.46
CA ALA A 151 17.25 -25.88 4.15
C ALA A 151 18.75 -26.18 4.20
N LEU A 152 19.58 -25.30 3.63
CA LEU A 152 21.04 -25.43 3.66
C LEU A 152 21.60 -25.22 5.06
N SER A 153 21.05 -24.27 5.83
CA SER A 153 21.57 -23.92 7.16
C SER A 153 21.25 -24.94 8.24
N LEU A 154 20.03 -25.49 8.22
CA LEU A 154 19.58 -26.47 9.22
C LEU A 154 19.78 -27.92 8.77
N GLY A 155 19.76 -28.16 7.46
CA GLY A 155 19.81 -29.50 6.87
C GLY A 155 21.07 -29.81 6.07
N GLY A 156 21.90 -28.82 5.76
CA GLY A 156 23.11 -28.99 4.98
C GLY A 156 24.22 -29.68 5.76
N LYS A 157 24.93 -30.58 5.08
CA LYS A 157 26.16 -31.20 5.57
C LYS A 157 27.35 -30.66 4.77
N PRO A 158 28.49 -30.39 5.42
CA PRO A 158 29.69 -29.97 4.71
C PRO A 158 30.14 -31.05 3.73
N THR A 159 30.40 -30.66 2.48
CA THR A 159 30.99 -31.50 1.44
C THR A 159 32.14 -30.75 0.76
N ALA A 160 32.91 -31.45 -0.08
CA ALA A 160 33.97 -30.83 -0.88
C ALA A 160 33.45 -29.72 -1.83
N SER A 161 32.15 -29.73 -2.16
CA SER A 161 31.50 -28.71 -3.00
C SER A 161 30.66 -27.71 -2.21
N GLY A 162 30.81 -27.66 -0.88
CA GLY A 162 30.04 -26.77 0.00
C GLY A 162 28.97 -27.49 0.83
N LEU A 163 28.03 -26.74 1.41
CA LEU A 163 26.89 -27.32 2.14
C LEU A 163 25.95 -28.01 1.15
N GLN A 164 25.68 -29.29 1.38
CA GLN A 164 24.70 -30.05 0.61
C GLN A 164 23.69 -30.70 1.53
N VAL A 165 22.42 -30.58 1.17
CA VAL A 165 21.34 -31.25 1.89
C VAL A 165 21.26 -32.71 1.43
N PRO A 166 21.30 -33.70 2.35
CA PRO A 166 21.21 -35.10 1.97
C PRO A 166 19.88 -35.42 1.25
N PRO A 167 19.91 -36.20 0.15
CA PRO A 167 18.71 -36.62 -0.55
C PRO A 167 17.72 -37.37 0.35
N GLY A 168 16.42 -37.25 0.07
CA GLY A 168 15.36 -37.95 0.82
C GLY A 168 15.04 -37.38 2.20
N THR A 169 15.66 -36.26 2.60
CA THR A 169 15.35 -35.56 3.85
C THR A 169 14.23 -34.53 3.67
N PHE A 170 13.56 -34.15 4.77
CA PHE A 170 12.62 -33.01 4.77
C PHE A 170 13.25 -31.74 4.16
N TRP A 171 14.51 -31.48 4.48
CA TRP A 171 15.26 -30.33 3.98
C TRP A 171 15.48 -30.40 2.45
N ALA A 172 15.65 -31.59 1.87
CA ALA A 172 15.78 -31.74 0.42
C ALA A 172 14.46 -31.39 -0.29
N THR A 173 13.32 -31.73 0.31
CA THR A 173 12.00 -31.29 -0.15
C THR A 173 11.87 -29.76 -0.05
N LEU A 174 12.29 -29.17 1.06
CA LEU A 174 12.26 -27.71 1.24
C LEU A 174 13.17 -26.99 0.22
N LEU A 175 14.35 -27.54 -0.06
CA LEU A 175 15.27 -27.05 -1.10
C LEU A 175 14.63 -27.12 -2.49
N THR A 176 13.90 -28.21 -2.79
CA THR A 176 13.17 -28.37 -4.07
C THR A 176 12.05 -27.35 -4.22
N LEU A 177 11.25 -27.12 -3.18
CA LEU A 177 10.21 -26.10 -3.16
C LEU A 177 10.80 -24.69 -3.35
N GLY A 178 11.90 -24.42 -2.66
CA GLY A 178 12.60 -23.14 -2.80
C GLY A 178 13.14 -22.91 -4.21
N GLY A 179 13.73 -23.94 -4.82
CA GLY A 179 14.18 -23.91 -6.21
C GLY A 179 13.04 -23.71 -7.22
N ALA A 180 11.88 -24.33 -6.99
CA ALA A 180 10.70 -24.14 -7.82
C ALA A 180 10.18 -22.69 -7.76
N ALA A 181 10.11 -22.10 -6.56
CA ALA A 181 9.73 -20.70 -6.39
C ALA A 181 10.74 -19.74 -7.06
N MET A 182 12.04 -20.01 -6.91
CA MET A 182 13.10 -19.26 -7.61
C MET A 182 12.98 -19.32 -9.13
N GLY A 183 12.69 -20.51 -9.68
CA GLY A 183 12.53 -20.69 -11.12
C GLY A 183 11.37 -19.88 -11.72
N LEU A 184 10.38 -19.50 -10.91
CA LEU A 184 9.25 -18.67 -11.34
C LEU A 184 9.53 -17.16 -11.33
N MET A 185 10.67 -16.72 -10.78
CA MET A 185 11.04 -15.31 -10.67
C MET A 185 10.95 -14.57 -12.03
N VAL A 186 11.73 -15.01 -13.02
CA VAL A 186 11.80 -14.36 -14.34
C VAL A 186 10.50 -14.52 -15.15
N PRO A 187 9.84 -15.70 -15.14
CA PRO A 187 8.50 -15.86 -15.72
C PRO A 187 7.45 -14.91 -15.15
N VAL A 188 7.39 -14.75 -13.83
CA VAL A 188 6.45 -13.85 -13.15
C VAL A 188 6.77 -12.39 -13.48
N LEU A 189 8.04 -11.99 -13.42
CA LEU A 189 8.48 -10.64 -13.83
C LEU A 189 7.99 -10.31 -15.25
N SER A 190 8.27 -11.18 -16.22
CA SER A 190 7.89 -11.01 -17.62
C SER A 190 6.37 -10.97 -17.80
N ALA A 191 5.64 -11.91 -17.20
CA ALA A 191 4.19 -12.00 -17.29
C ALA A 191 3.47 -10.77 -16.74
N PHE A 192 3.91 -10.25 -15.59
CA PHE A 192 3.26 -9.10 -14.96
C PHE A 192 3.67 -7.75 -15.58
N ILE A 193 4.82 -7.66 -16.26
CA ILE A 193 5.09 -6.55 -17.20
C ILE A 193 4.10 -6.61 -18.36
N ALA A 194 3.97 -7.77 -19.02
CA ALA A 194 3.08 -7.94 -20.16
C ALA A 194 1.61 -7.68 -19.78
N HIS A 195 1.18 -8.17 -18.63
CA HIS A 195 -0.16 -7.95 -18.07
C HIS A 195 -0.48 -6.47 -17.84
N SER A 196 0.49 -5.70 -17.35
CA SER A 196 0.27 -4.26 -17.15
C SER A 196 0.08 -3.47 -18.46
N ILE A 197 0.48 -4.04 -19.59
CA ILE A 197 0.40 -3.41 -20.93
C ILE A 197 -0.84 -3.89 -21.70
N ALA A 198 -1.15 -5.18 -21.63
CA ALA A 198 -2.16 -5.84 -22.45
C ALA A 198 -3.24 -6.59 -21.67
N ASP A 199 -3.33 -6.38 -20.35
CA ASP A 199 -4.23 -7.11 -19.44
C ASP A 199 -4.00 -8.63 -19.47
N ARG A 200 -5.03 -9.42 -19.13
CA ARG A 200 -4.99 -10.90 -19.12
C ARG A 200 -4.40 -11.52 -20.40
N PRO A 201 -4.69 -11.03 -21.62
CA PRO A 201 -4.09 -11.57 -22.84
C PRO A 201 -2.54 -11.55 -22.88
N GLY A 202 -1.89 -10.67 -22.13
CA GLY A 202 -0.44 -10.59 -22.04
C GLY A 202 0.22 -11.66 -21.15
N LEU A 203 -0.55 -12.36 -20.31
CA LEU A 203 0.00 -13.26 -19.29
C LEU A 203 0.71 -14.47 -19.89
N VAL A 204 0.04 -15.23 -20.76
CA VAL A 204 0.60 -16.44 -21.39
C VAL A 204 1.88 -16.15 -22.18
N PRO A 205 1.91 -15.21 -23.15
CA PRO A 205 3.15 -14.91 -23.88
C PRO A 205 4.24 -14.37 -22.96
N GLY A 206 3.88 -13.63 -21.90
CA GLY A 206 4.83 -13.15 -20.91
C GLY A 206 5.44 -14.26 -20.06
N PHE A 207 4.64 -15.22 -19.58
CA PHE A 207 5.14 -16.40 -18.85
C PHE A 207 6.05 -17.26 -19.72
N VAL A 208 5.61 -17.58 -20.94
CA VAL A 208 6.41 -18.39 -21.88
C VAL A 208 7.68 -17.65 -22.26
N GLY A 209 7.61 -16.36 -22.57
CA GLY A 209 8.79 -15.53 -22.87
C GLY A 209 9.77 -15.47 -21.70
N GLY A 210 9.29 -15.27 -20.48
CA GLY A 210 10.13 -15.27 -19.29
C GLY A 210 10.75 -16.63 -18.99
N MET A 211 10.02 -17.73 -19.24
CA MET A 211 10.57 -19.09 -19.20
C MET A 211 11.67 -19.28 -20.24
N LEU A 212 11.50 -18.80 -21.47
CA LEU A 212 12.56 -18.84 -22.47
C LEU A 212 13.79 -18.05 -22.00
N ALA A 213 13.60 -16.85 -21.46
CA ALA A 213 14.70 -16.04 -20.94
C ALA A 213 15.48 -16.70 -19.79
N ALA A 214 14.79 -17.45 -18.93
CA ALA A 214 15.37 -18.16 -17.80
C ALA A 214 16.01 -19.51 -18.17
N ASN A 215 15.85 -20.00 -19.40
CA ASN A 215 16.30 -21.33 -19.81
C ASN A 215 17.08 -21.27 -21.13
N ALA A 216 18.40 -21.16 -21.04
CA ALA A 216 19.31 -21.07 -22.18
C ALA A 216 19.13 -22.18 -23.23
N SER A 217 18.82 -23.39 -22.78
CA SER A 217 18.60 -24.56 -23.64
C SER A 217 17.45 -24.38 -24.62
N LEU A 218 16.46 -23.54 -24.30
CA LEU A 218 15.27 -23.34 -25.13
C LEU A 218 15.52 -22.41 -26.33
N TYR A 219 16.62 -21.66 -26.35
CA TYR A 219 17.01 -20.78 -27.46
C TYR A 219 18.43 -21.04 -27.98
N GLY A 220 19.00 -22.21 -27.67
CA GLY A 220 20.34 -22.61 -28.15
C GLY A 220 21.49 -21.80 -27.52
N GLY A 221 21.23 -21.13 -26.39
CA GLY A 221 22.23 -20.38 -25.65
C GLY A 221 23.04 -21.25 -24.69
N THR A 222 24.25 -20.78 -24.35
CA THR A 222 25.10 -21.39 -23.30
C THR A 222 24.96 -20.70 -21.94
N ALA A 223 24.26 -19.57 -21.90
CA ALA A 223 23.98 -18.78 -20.70
C ALA A 223 22.54 -18.27 -20.78
N ASN A 224 21.89 -18.13 -19.62
CA ASN A 224 20.56 -17.57 -19.51
C ASN A 224 20.58 -16.08 -19.91
N ALA A 225 19.47 -15.61 -20.46
CA ALA A 225 19.25 -14.18 -20.70
C ALA A 225 18.87 -13.47 -19.38
N GLY A 226 18.55 -14.25 -18.35
CA GLY A 226 18.31 -13.82 -16.99
C GLY A 226 17.14 -12.85 -16.88
N PHE A 227 17.17 -12.03 -15.83
CA PHE A 227 16.13 -11.04 -15.60
C PHE A 227 16.06 -9.98 -16.72
N ILE A 228 17.17 -9.68 -17.41
CA ILE A 228 17.19 -8.74 -18.56
C ILE A 228 16.37 -9.32 -19.71
N GLY A 229 16.55 -10.59 -20.02
CA GLY A 229 15.71 -11.32 -20.96
C GLY A 229 14.24 -11.27 -20.55
N GLY A 230 13.93 -11.51 -19.27
CA GLY A 230 12.58 -11.41 -18.73
C GLY A 230 11.91 -10.04 -18.90
N ILE A 231 12.67 -8.95 -18.68
CA ILE A 231 12.18 -7.59 -18.90
C ILE A 231 11.87 -7.38 -20.39
N ILE A 232 12.79 -7.77 -21.27
CA ILE A 232 12.62 -7.62 -22.73
C ILE A 232 11.43 -8.44 -23.21
N THR A 233 11.30 -9.70 -22.79
CA THR A 233 10.17 -10.55 -23.16
C THR A 233 8.86 -10.04 -22.59
N GLY A 234 8.87 -9.46 -21.38
CA GLY A 234 7.67 -8.87 -20.79
C GLY A 234 7.14 -7.68 -21.59
N PHE A 235 8.01 -6.76 -21.98
CA PHE A 235 7.62 -5.63 -22.84
C PHE A 235 7.22 -6.11 -24.24
N LEU A 236 8.00 -7.01 -24.85
CA LEU A 236 7.70 -7.56 -26.17
C LEU A 236 6.33 -8.27 -26.18
N ALA A 237 6.09 -9.15 -25.20
CA ALA A 237 4.82 -9.86 -25.05
C ALA A 237 3.66 -8.91 -24.82
N GLY A 238 3.81 -7.91 -23.96
CA GLY A 238 2.80 -6.89 -23.72
C GLY A 238 2.45 -6.11 -24.99
N PHE A 239 3.44 -5.60 -25.72
CA PHE A 239 3.18 -4.81 -26.93
C PHE A 239 2.65 -5.66 -28.10
N VAL A 240 3.14 -6.89 -28.28
CA VAL A 240 2.62 -7.80 -29.30
C VAL A 240 1.18 -8.21 -28.99
N ALA A 241 0.87 -8.57 -27.74
CA ALA A 241 -0.50 -8.90 -27.33
C ALA A 241 -1.43 -7.69 -27.51
N LEU A 242 -0.98 -6.48 -27.14
CA LEU A 242 -1.73 -5.24 -27.35
C LEU A 242 -1.94 -4.93 -28.83
N TRP A 243 -0.96 -5.23 -29.69
CA TRP A 243 -1.08 -5.03 -31.13
C TRP A 243 -2.12 -5.96 -31.75
N ILE A 244 -2.13 -7.24 -31.37
CA ILE A 244 -3.14 -8.21 -31.84
C ILE A 244 -4.52 -7.86 -31.29
N LYS A 245 -4.60 -7.39 -30.03
CA LYS A 245 -5.84 -6.90 -29.41
C LYS A 245 -6.49 -5.76 -30.21
N LYS A 246 -5.72 -4.96 -30.94
CA LYS A 246 -6.22 -3.82 -31.74
C LYS A 246 -6.73 -4.22 -33.14
N TRP A 247 -6.66 -5.49 -33.52
CA TRP A 247 -7.14 -5.91 -34.84
C TRP A 247 -8.67 -5.80 -34.94
N PRO A 248 -9.20 -5.22 -36.04
CA PRO A 248 -10.64 -5.18 -36.25
C PRO A 248 -11.15 -6.59 -36.56
N VAL A 249 -11.92 -7.16 -35.63
CA VAL A 249 -12.52 -8.50 -35.80
C VAL A 249 -14.05 -8.45 -35.65
N PRO A 250 -14.80 -9.31 -36.35
CA PRO A 250 -16.25 -9.44 -36.16
C PRO A 250 -16.64 -9.79 -34.72
N LYS A 251 -17.81 -9.33 -34.25
CA LYS A 251 -18.34 -9.60 -32.89
C LYS A 251 -18.32 -11.09 -32.50
N THR A 252 -18.52 -12.00 -33.46
CA THR A 252 -18.49 -13.45 -33.24
C THR A 252 -17.12 -14.00 -32.83
N ILE A 253 -16.03 -13.29 -33.16
CA ILE A 253 -14.65 -13.71 -32.88
C ILE A 253 -14.11 -13.02 -31.62
N GLN A 254 -14.67 -11.87 -31.21
CA GLN A 254 -14.21 -11.07 -30.08
C GLN A 254 -14.05 -11.89 -28.79
N SER A 255 -15.01 -12.76 -28.47
CA SER A 255 -14.97 -13.61 -27.26
C SER A 255 -13.83 -14.64 -27.28
N ILE A 256 -13.37 -15.04 -28.47
CA ILE A 256 -12.30 -16.02 -28.68
C ILE A 256 -10.92 -15.35 -28.72
N MET A 257 -10.85 -14.04 -29.03
CA MET A 257 -9.60 -13.29 -29.12
C MET A 257 -8.71 -13.42 -27.88
N PRO A 258 -9.16 -13.14 -26.65
CA PRO A 258 -8.29 -13.12 -25.48
C PRO A 258 -7.97 -14.52 -24.95
N ILE A 259 -8.75 -15.53 -25.33
CA ILE A 259 -8.63 -16.90 -24.84
C ILE A 259 -7.73 -17.73 -25.74
N ILE A 260 -7.88 -17.59 -27.06
CA ILE A 260 -7.21 -18.45 -28.05
C ILE A 260 -6.28 -17.62 -28.94
N VAL A 261 -6.80 -16.62 -29.64
CA VAL A 261 -6.07 -15.97 -30.73
C VAL A 261 -4.87 -15.17 -30.23
N ILE A 262 -5.09 -14.26 -29.28
CA ILE A 262 -4.03 -13.40 -28.73
C ILE A 262 -2.97 -14.26 -28.04
N PRO A 263 -3.29 -15.16 -27.09
CA PRO A 263 -2.27 -15.98 -26.41
C PRO A 263 -1.43 -16.81 -27.38
N ILE A 264 -2.03 -17.47 -28.38
CA ILE A 264 -1.30 -18.32 -29.33
C ILE A 264 -0.40 -17.48 -30.24
N LEU A 265 -0.95 -16.46 -30.90
CA LEU A 265 -0.19 -15.66 -31.86
C LEU A 265 0.89 -14.83 -31.19
N SER A 266 0.60 -14.23 -30.03
CA SER A 266 1.61 -13.48 -29.28
C SER A 266 2.72 -14.41 -28.79
N THR A 267 2.40 -15.59 -28.26
CA THR A 267 3.41 -16.56 -27.81
C THR A 267 4.26 -17.05 -28.99
N PHE A 268 3.65 -17.31 -30.14
CA PHE A 268 4.37 -17.68 -31.35
C PHE A 268 5.35 -16.57 -31.77
N ILE A 269 4.88 -15.32 -31.90
CA ILE A 269 5.71 -14.20 -32.32
C ILE A 269 6.84 -13.94 -31.31
N VAL A 270 6.50 -13.81 -30.03
CA VAL A 270 7.46 -13.53 -28.94
C VAL A 270 8.47 -14.66 -28.84
N GLY A 271 8.00 -15.91 -28.85
CA GLY A 271 8.86 -17.09 -28.74
C GLY A 271 9.84 -17.21 -29.89
N PHE A 272 9.37 -17.08 -31.15
CA PHE A 272 10.26 -17.15 -32.31
C PHE A 272 11.24 -15.98 -32.38
N LEU A 273 10.78 -14.76 -32.12
CA LEU A 273 11.69 -13.60 -32.05
C LEU A 273 12.74 -13.79 -30.96
N PHE A 274 12.33 -14.30 -29.79
CA PHE A 274 13.27 -14.55 -28.71
C PHE A 274 14.27 -15.64 -29.07
N ILE A 275 13.80 -16.79 -29.57
CA ILE A 275 14.66 -17.93 -29.87
C ILE A 275 15.67 -17.61 -30.96
N TYR A 276 15.24 -16.99 -32.06
CA TYR A 276 16.08 -16.84 -33.25
C TYR A 276 16.80 -15.49 -33.35
N VAL A 277 16.33 -14.45 -32.67
CA VAL A 277 16.85 -13.08 -32.86
C VAL A 277 17.36 -12.46 -31.57
N ILE A 278 16.61 -12.54 -30.47
CA ILE A 278 16.88 -11.72 -29.27
C ILE A 278 17.69 -12.49 -28.21
N GLY A 279 17.40 -13.78 -28.00
CA GLY A 279 17.91 -14.56 -26.88
C GLY A 279 19.43 -14.68 -26.86
N GLY A 280 20.05 -14.96 -28.01
CA GLY A 280 21.50 -15.01 -28.16
C GLY A 280 22.20 -13.69 -27.78
N PRO A 281 21.86 -12.55 -28.44
CA PRO A 281 22.42 -11.24 -28.10
C PRO A 281 22.21 -10.82 -26.64
N VAL A 282 21.03 -11.07 -26.06
CA VAL A 282 20.74 -10.71 -24.67
C VAL A 282 21.53 -11.58 -23.69
N ALA A 283 21.63 -12.88 -23.94
CA ALA A 283 22.48 -13.77 -23.14
C ALA A 283 23.96 -13.36 -23.20
N TRP A 284 24.44 -12.94 -24.37
CA TRP A 284 25.80 -12.40 -24.52
C TRP A 284 26.00 -11.12 -23.70
N LEU A 285 25.05 -10.19 -23.77
CA LEU A 285 25.07 -8.97 -22.98
C LEU A 285 25.09 -9.29 -21.48
N PHE A 286 24.19 -10.17 -21.05
CA PHE A 286 24.07 -10.60 -19.66
C PHE A 286 25.37 -11.23 -19.15
N LYS A 287 25.94 -12.19 -19.89
CA LYS A 287 27.22 -12.82 -19.59
C LYS A 287 28.38 -11.81 -19.54
N SER A 288 28.37 -10.81 -20.42
CA SER A 288 29.39 -9.76 -20.45
C SER A 288 29.30 -8.87 -19.21
N LEU A 289 28.09 -8.49 -18.80
CA LEU A 289 27.85 -7.72 -17.58
C LEU A 289 28.26 -8.52 -16.33
N THR A 290 27.88 -9.79 -16.22
CA THR A 290 28.26 -10.61 -15.06
C THR A 290 29.77 -10.86 -15.01
N SER A 291 30.41 -11.06 -16.16
CA SER A 291 31.88 -11.19 -16.24
C SER A 291 32.58 -9.89 -15.85
N PHE A 292 32.05 -8.74 -16.28
CA PHE A 292 32.53 -7.42 -15.87
C PHE A 292 32.42 -7.25 -14.35
N LEU A 293 31.26 -7.54 -13.76
CA LEU A 293 31.04 -7.49 -12.32
C LEU A 293 31.97 -8.44 -11.54
N ALA A 294 32.17 -9.66 -12.05
CA ALA A 294 33.07 -10.65 -11.44
C ALA A 294 34.55 -10.22 -11.50
N GLY A 295 34.94 -9.46 -12.53
CA GLY A 295 36.28 -8.91 -12.71
C GLY A 295 36.56 -7.63 -11.92
N MET A 296 35.55 -7.04 -11.24
CA MET A 296 35.76 -5.84 -10.44
C MET A 296 36.68 -6.13 -9.24
N GLN A 297 37.70 -5.30 -9.05
CA GLN A 297 38.63 -5.38 -7.92
C GLN A 297 38.93 -3.98 -7.39
N GLY A 298 39.20 -3.87 -6.09
CA GLY A 298 39.66 -2.64 -5.46
C GLY A 298 38.68 -1.47 -5.62
N GLY A 299 39.11 -0.38 -6.28
CA GLY A 299 38.37 0.88 -6.34
C GLY A 299 37.01 0.82 -7.05
N SER A 300 36.84 -0.06 -8.05
CA SER A 300 35.55 -0.17 -8.76
C SER A 300 34.46 -0.79 -7.89
N GLN A 301 34.81 -1.77 -7.05
CA GLN A 301 33.87 -2.38 -6.09
C GLN A 301 33.39 -1.36 -5.05
N VAL A 302 34.27 -0.46 -4.61
CA VAL A 302 33.93 0.62 -3.69
C VAL A 302 32.92 1.59 -4.34
N ILE A 303 33.18 2.02 -5.58
CA ILE A 303 32.26 2.91 -6.31
C ILE A 303 30.89 2.26 -6.49
N LEU A 304 30.85 0.99 -6.91
CA LEU A 304 29.59 0.26 -7.08
C LEU A 304 28.83 0.15 -5.75
N ALA A 305 29.51 -0.24 -4.68
CA ALA A 305 28.90 -0.37 -3.36
C ALA A 305 28.34 0.97 -2.84
N MET A 306 29.05 2.08 -3.08
CA MET A 306 28.55 3.42 -2.75
C MET A 306 27.27 3.75 -3.54
N ILE A 307 27.26 3.50 -4.86
CA ILE A 307 26.08 3.77 -5.70
C ILE A 307 24.89 2.93 -5.20
N LEU A 308 25.08 1.64 -4.96
CA LEU A 308 24.02 0.75 -4.49
C LEU A 308 23.49 1.17 -3.11
N GLY A 309 24.38 1.45 -2.16
CA GLY A 309 24.00 1.90 -0.82
C GLY A 309 23.24 3.23 -0.86
N ALA A 310 23.66 4.16 -1.71
CA ALA A 310 22.98 5.43 -1.90
C ALA A 310 21.58 5.24 -2.51
N MET A 311 21.46 4.47 -3.59
CA MET A 311 20.18 4.23 -4.27
C MET A 311 19.15 3.56 -3.35
N ILE A 312 19.57 2.59 -2.53
CA ILE A 312 18.69 1.91 -1.57
C ILE A 312 18.16 2.89 -0.49
N ALA A 313 19.02 3.76 0.04
CA ALA A 313 18.64 4.63 1.15
C ALA A 313 17.93 5.92 0.72
N PHE A 314 18.14 6.38 -0.52
CA PHE A 314 17.72 7.71 -0.98
C PHE A 314 16.22 7.98 -0.85
N ASP A 315 15.39 6.99 -1.20
CA ASP A 315 13.94 7.11 -1.24
C ASP A 315 13.19 6.02 -0.46
N MET A 316 13.90 5.29 0.41
CA MET A 316 13.35 4.40 1.45
C MET A 316 12.24 3.44 0.96
N GLY A 317 12.45 2.82 -0.21
CA GLY A 317 11.46 1.92 -0.85
C GLY A 317 10.83 2.51 -2.12
N GLY A 318 11.26 3.71 -2.52
CA GLY A 318 10.87 4.37 -3.76
C GLY A 318 11.55 3.80 -5.03
N PRO A 319 11.43 4.53 -6.16
CA PRO A 319 11.97 4.11 -7.46
C PRO A 319 13.46 3.72 -7.47
N PHE A 320 14.33 4.51 -6.86
CA PHE A 320 15.78 4.29 -6.85
C PHE A 320 16.13 3.03 -6.06
N ASN A 321 15.50 2.86 -4.89
CA ASN A 321 15.65 1.65 -4.10
C ASN A 321 15.21 0.42 -4.90
N LYS A 322 14.02 0.45 -5.51
CA LYS A 322 13.51 -0.68 -6.30
C LYS A 322 14.39 -1.03 -7.49
N VAL A 323 15.03 -0.05 -8.13
CA VAL A 323 15.98 -0.30 -9.23
C VAL A 323 17.24 -1.00 -8.72
N ALA A 324 17.84 -0.50 -7.63
CA ALA A 324 19.01 -1.13 -7.04
C ALA A 324 18.69 -2.56 -6.52
N PHE A 325 17.54 -2.71 -5.86
CA PHE A 325 17.04 -3.99 -5.40
C PHE A 325 16.76 -4.97 -6.54
N LEU A 326 16.12 -4.52 -7.63
CA LEU A 326 15.91 -5.34 -8.83
C LEU A 326 17.24 -5.80 -9.42
N PHE A 327 18.23 -4.91 -9.48
CA PHE A 327 19.56 -5.25 -9.98
C PHE A 327 20.24 -6.31 -9.10
N GLY A 328 20.21 -6.16 -7.77
CA GLY A 328 20.76 -7.16 -6.84
C GLY A 328 20.03 -8.49 -6.88
N SER A 329 18.70 -8.47 -6.74
CA SER A 329 17.85 -9.66 -6.75
C SER A 329 17.89 -10.40 -8.10
N GLY A 330 17.98 -9.67 -9.20
CA GLY A 330 18.14 -10.24 -10.54
C GLY A 330 19.41 -11.08 -10.70
N LEU A 331 20.48 -10.74 -9.97
CA LEU A 331 21.76 -11.45 -10.00
C LEU A 331 21.79 -12.70 -9.11
N ILE A 332 20.87 -12.82 -8.15
CA ILE A 332 20.72 -14.02 -7.30
C ILE A 332 20.38 -15.24 -8.15
N ALA A 333 19.45 -15.09 -9.10
CA ALA A 333 19.03 -16.16 -10.00
C ALA A 333 20.18 -16.75 -10.84
N GLU A 334 21.28 -16.00 -10.95
CA GLU A 334 22.43 -16.31 -11.80
C GLU A 334 23.64 -16.71 -10.94
N GLY A 335 23.41 -16.95 -9.64
CA GLY A 335 24.41 -17.37 -8.66
C GLY A 335 25.36 -16.26 -8.22
N ASN A 336 25.10 -15.00 -8.55
CA ASN A 336 25.94 -13.88 -8.16
C ASN A 336 25.36 -13.12 -6.96
N TYR A 337 25.60 -13.68 -5.78
CA TYR A 337 25.12 -13.17 -4.48
C TYR A 337 25.92 -11.96 -3.94
N LYS A 338 27.08 -11.66 -4.54
CA LYS A 338 28.00 -10.61 -4.09
C LYS A 338 27.44 -9.20 -4.22
N ILE A 339 26.54 -8.98 -5.16
CA ILE A 339 25.90 -7.68 -5.36
C ILE A 339 24.74 -7.50 -4.39
N MET A 340 24.01 -8.57 -4.05
CA MET A 340 22.90 -8.50 -3.11
C MET A 340 23.36 -8.25 -1.67
N GLY A 341 24.49 -8.82 -1.25
CA GLY A 341 25.05 -8.60 0.11
C GLY A 341 25.15 -7.14 0.57
N PRO A 342 25.84 -6.24 -0.17
CA PRO A 342 25.90 -4.82 0.18
C PRO A 342 24.55 -4.09 0.09
N ILE A 343 23.63 -4.55 -0.76
CA ILE A 343 22.25 -4.04 -0.83
C ILE A 343 21.49 -4.43 0.45
N ALA A 344 21.59 -5.70 0.87
CA ALA A 344 20.94 -6.23 2.07
C ALA A 344 21.37 -5.50 3.34
N VAL A 345 22.63 -5.08 3.42
CA VAL A 345 23.15 -4.20 4.48
C VAL A 345 22.55 -2.79 4.38
N ALA A 346 22.51 -2.18 3.20
CA ALA A 346 21.95 -0.84 3.02
C ALA A 346 20.46 -0.74 3.34
N ILE A 347 19.69 -1.81 3.11
CA ILE A 347 18.23 -1.86 3.32
C ILE A 347 17.86 -1.59 4.79
N CYS A 348 18.61 -2.15 5.74
CA CYS A 348 18.28 -2.04 7.16
C CYS A 348 18.93 -0.85 7.87
N ILE A 349 19.98 -0.24 7.29
CA ILE A 349 20.68 0.88 7.92
C ILE A 349 19.76 2.09 8.17
N PRO A 350 18.93 2.59 7.23
CA PRO A 350 18.09 3.75 7.48
C PRO A 350 17.17 3.60 8.71
N PRO A 351 16.30 2.58 8.80
CA PRO A 351 15.43 2.42 9.96
C PRO A 351 16.19 2.09 11.26
N LEU A 352 17.22 1.22 11.21
CA LEU A 352 18.00 0.87 12.41
C LEU A 352 18.75 2.09 12.97
N SER A 353 19.38 2.87 12.11
CA SER A 353 20.18 4.02 12.51
C SER A 353 19.32 5.16 13.07
N LEU A 354 18.13 5.39 12.52
CA LEU A 354 17.19 6.39 13.03
C LEU A 354 16.57 5.95 14.36
N GLY A 355 16.25 4.66 14.49
CA GLY A 355 15.87 4.06 15.75
C GLY A 355 16.92 4.28 16.84
N VAL A 356 18.19 3.95 16.57
CA VAL A 356 19.32 4.20 17.49
C VAL A 356 19.52 5.69 17.76
N ALA A 357 19.51 6.54 16.72
CA ALA A 357 19.69 7.97 16.86
C ALA A 357 18.62 8.60 17.76
N SER A 358 17.36 8.16 17.66
CA SER A 358 16.26 8.65 18.51
C SER A 358 16.47 8.34 20.00
N ILE A 359 17.18 7.25 20.30
CA ILE A 359 17.47 6.80 21.67
C ILE A 359 18.74 7.47 22.22
N VAL A 360 19.78 7.64 21.39
CA VAL A 360 21.08 8.18 21.80
C VAL A 360 21.07 9.71 21.82
N LEU A 361 20.48 10.34 20.81
CA LEU A 361 20.43 11.79 20.63
C LEU A 361 19.09 12.37 21.14
N LYS A 362 18.65 11.98 22.34
CA LYS A 362 17.31 12.26 22.88
C LYS A 362 16.88 13.74 22.85
N ASN A 363 17.84 14.66 22.87
CA ASN A 363 17.63 16.10 22.84
C ASN A 363 17.49 16.68 21.42
N LYS A 364 17.71 15.88 20.37
CA LYS A 364 17.56 16.26 18.95
C LYS A 364 16.30 15.66 18.30
N PHE A 365 15.56 14.80 19.01
CA PHE A 365 14.35 14.15 18.52
C PHE A 365 13.17 14.45 19.44
N ASN A 366 12.02 14.78 18.86
CA ASN A 366 10.81 15.06 19.62
C ASN A 366 10.16 13.76 20.14
N LYS A 367 9.13 13.86 20.99
CA LYS A 367 8.46 12.67 21.58
C LYS A 367 7.90 11.72 20.50
N VAL A 368 7.32 12.26 19.43
CA VAL A 368 6.73 11.48 18.32
C VAL A 368 7.80 10.70 17.57
N GLU A 369 8.90 11.36 17.20
CA GLU A 369 10.04 10.72 16.52
C GLU A 369 10.69 9.64 17.40
N ARG A 370 10.72 9.82 18.72
CA ARG A 370 11.26 8.81 19.65
C ARG A 370 10.38 7.57 19.76
N GLU A 371 9.06 7.72 19.71
CA GLU A 371 8.15 6.58 19.64
C GLU A 371 8.21 5.88 18.27
N ALA A 372 8.24 6.66 17.19
CA ALA A 372 8.49 6.14 15.84
C ALA A 372 9.83 5.37 15.76
N GLY A 373 10.84 5.78 16.53
CA GLY A 373 12.15 5.13 16.59
C GLY A 373 12.11 3.70 17.09
N LYS A 374 11.21 3.37 18.03
CA LYS A 374 11.02 1.99 18.50
C LYS A 374 10.45 1.10 17.40
N ALA A 375 9.46 1.60 16.67
CA ALA A 375 8.88 0.89 15.53
C ALA A 375 9.90 0.77 14.38
N SER A 376 10.70 1.82 14.15
CA SER A 376 11.75 1.85 13.13
C SER A 376 12.83 0.80 13.40
N LEU A 377 13.26 0.61 14.65
CA LEU A 377 14.17 -0.49 15.01
C LEU A 377 13.62 -1.86 14.59
N ALA A 378 12.35 -2.14 14.93
CA ALA A 378 11.70 -3.40 14.57
C ALA A 378 11.64 -3.59 13.06
N MET A 379 11.19 -2.57 12.31
CA MET A 379 11.17 -2.58 10.85
C MET A 379 12.56 -2.81 10.24
N GLY A 380 13.58 -2.17 10.80
CA GLY A 380 14.96 -2.35 10.35
C GLY A 380 15.51 -3.76 10.58
N LEU A 381 15.10 -4.45 11.65
CA LEU A 381 15.49 -5.85 11.88
C LEU A 381 14.99 -6.78 10.75
N PHE A 382 13.82 -6.48 10.20
CA PHE A 382 13.21 -7.18 9.07
C PHE A 382 13.56 -6.55 7.71
N GLY A 383 14.50 -5.60 7.63
CA GLY A 383 14.87 -5.00 6.35
C GLY A 383 13.74 -4.20 5.67
N ILE A 384 12.84 -3.60 6.45
CA ILE A 384 11.80 -2.70 5.94
C ILE A 384 12.35 -1.27 5.98
N THR A 385 12.83 -0.79 4.82
CA THR A 385 13.51 0.52 4.73
C THR A 385 12.57 1.69 5.02
N GLU A 386 11.28 1.50 4.76
CA GLU A 386 10.17 2.44 4.95
C GLU A 386 10.04 2.92 6.40
N GLY A 387 10.58 2.17 7.37
CA GLY A 387 10.63 2.60 8.77
C GLY A 387 11.38 3.92 8.99
N ALA A 388 12.14 4.40 8.00
CA ALA A 388 12.80 5.71 8.00
C ALA A 388 11.92 6.89 7.52
N ILE A 389 10.81 6.62 6.83
CA ILE A 389 9.94 7.64 6.22
C ILE A 389 9.45 8.67 7.26
N PRO A 390 8.95 8.30 8.46
CA PRO A 390 8.43 9.27 9.43
C PRO A 390 9.45 10.34 9.87
N PHE A 391 10.74 9.99 9.87
CA PHE A 391 11.83 10.91 10.22
C PHE A 391 12.20 11.81 9.05
N ALA A 392 12.24 11.25 7.86
CA ALA A 392 12.61 11.98 6.66
C ALA A 392 11.52 12.93 6.18
N THR A 393 10.25 12.63 6.40
CA THR A 393 9.16 13.59 6.15
C THR A 393 9.24 14.79 7.10
N THR A 394 9.67 14.55 8.34
CA THR A 394 9.82 15.58 9.37
C THR A 394 11.05 16.47 9.14
N ASP A 395 12.20 15.90 8.77
CA ASP A 395 13.47 16.64 8.57
C ASP A 395 14.27 16.09 7.37
N PRO A 396 13.76 16.26 6.13
CA PRO A 396 14.31 15.59 4.94
C PRO A 396 15.75 15.99 4.64
N ILE A 397 16.07 17.28 4.83
CA ILE A 397 17.37 17.87 4.48
C ILE A 397 18.51 17.26 5.30
N ARG A 398 18.24 16.82 6.53
CA ARG A 398 19.26 16.29 7.44
C ARG A 398 19.20 14.77 7.54
N VAL A 399 18.01 14.20 7.50
CA VAL A 399 17.82 12.75 7.60
C VAL A 399 18.28 12.04 6.33
N ILE A 400 17.81 12.46 5.15
CA ILE A 400 18.10 11.76 3.88
C ILE A 400 19.60 11.70 3.60
N PRO A 401 20.37 12.80 3.64
CA PRO A 401 21.81 12.72 3.41
C PRO A 401 22.54 11.85 4.45
N SER A 402 22.09 11.87 5.71
CA SER A 402 22.72 11.08 6.77
C SER A 402 22.53 9.58 6.56
N ILE A 403 21.31 9.13 6.25
CA ILE A 403 21.04 7.70 5.99
C ILE A 403 21.69 7.24 4.68
N VAL A 404 21.77 8.11 3.66
CA VAL A 404 22.45 7.80 2.39
C VAL A 404 23.93 7.55 2.61
N VAL A 405 24.63 8.47 3.29
CA VAL A 405 26.07 8.32 3.55
C VAL A 405 26.34 7.14 4.49
N GLY A 406 25.48 6.90 5.49
CA GLY A 406 25.56 5.71 6.33
C GLY A 406 25.41 4.41 5.54
N SER A 407 24.41 4.32 4.66
CA SER A 407 24.21 3.15 3.80
C SER A 407 25.35 2.96 2.80
N MET A 408 25.90 4.03 2.22
CA MET A 408 27.12 3.96 1.39
C MET A 408 28.28 3.34 2.18
N ALA A 409 28.52 3.81 3.40
CA ALA A 409 29.60 3.30 4.24
C ALA A 409 29.41 1.81 4.58
N GLY A 410 28.21 1.43 5.00
CA GLY A 410 27.87 0.03 5.29
C GLY A 410 28.02 -0.87 4.06
N SER A 411 27.49 -0.46 2.90
CA SER A 411 27.63 -1.22 1.65
C SER A 411 29.08 -1.40 1.23
N VAL A 412 29.93 -0.39 1.38
CA VAL A 412 31.37 -0.50 1.07
C VAL A 412 32.04 -1.52 1.98
N VAL A 413 31.79 -1.47 3.29
CA VAL A 413 32.33 -2.47 4.23
C VAL A 413 31.85 -3.87 3.87
N ALA A 414 30.56 -4.03 3.58
CA ALA A 414 29.97 -5.31 3.19
C ALA A 414 30.63 -5.88 1.92
N MET A 415 30.74 -5.06 0.87
CA MET A 415 31.34 -5.45 -0.41
C MET A 415 32.81 -5.85 -0.25
N LEU A 416 33.61 -5.05 0.46
CA LEU A 416 35.04 -5.33 0.67
C LEU A 416 35.28 -6.54 1.57
N SER A 417 34.34 -6.85 2.47
CA SER A 417 34.43 -7.98 3.39
C SER A 417 33.85 -9.28 2.80
N GLY A 418 33.37 -9.25 1.55
CA GLY A 418 32.82 -10.42 0.88
C GLY A 418 31.44 -10.86 1.38
N VAL A 419 30.67 -9.96 1.99
CA VAL A 419 29.29 -10.24 2.39
C VAL A 419 28.44 -10.48 1.14
N THR A 420 27.71 -11.59 1.14
CA THR A 420 26.78 -12.01 0.07
C THR A 420 25.38 -12.17 0.64
N ASP A 421 24.37 -12.16 -0.21
CA ASP A 421 23.00 -12.53 0.18
C ASP A 421 22.36 -13.39 -0.91
N HIS A 422 21.82 -14.53 -0.49
CA HIS A 422 21.17 -15.55 -1.31
C HIS A 422 19.68 -15.27 -1.52
N VAL A 423 19.13 -14.26 -0.86
CA VAL A 423 17.70 -13.92 -0.88
C VAL A 423 17.52 -12.46 -1.27
N ALA A 424 16.45 -12.18 -2.01
CA ALA A 424 16.06 -10.79 -2.30
C ALA A 424 15.39 -10.17 -1.07
N HIS A 425 16.16 -9.98 -0.01
CA HIS A 425 15.72 -9.33 1.20
C HIS A 425 16.90 -8.64 1.87
N GLY A 426 16.68 -8.04 3.03
CA GLY A 426 17.77 -7.52 3.85
C GLY A 426 17.45 -7.63 5.31
N GLY A 427 18.35 -7.11 6.14
CA GLY A 427 18.13 -7.00 7.57
C GLY A 427 18.73 -8.14 8.41
N PRO A 428 19.04 -7.83 9.69
CA PRO A 428 19.62 -8.78 10.63
C PRO A 428 18.93 -10.13 10.78
N ILE A 429 17.59 -10.17 10.70
CA ILE A 429 16.86 -11.43 10.88
C ILE A 429 17.17 -12.41 9.76
N VAL A 430 17.13 -11.94 8.51
CA VAL A 430 17.45 -12.79 7.35
C VAL A 430 18.90 -13.24 7.35
N ALA A 431 19.82 -12.39 7.82
CA ALA A 431 21.22 -12.77 7.97
C ALA A 431 21.40 -13.96 8.95
N VAL A 432 20.68 -13.96 10.08
CA VAL A 432 20.77 -15.03 11.09
C VAL A 432 20.06 -16.32 10.63
N LEU A 433 19.07 -16.22 9.75
CA LEU A 433 18.39 -17.38 9.16
C LEU A 433 19.19 -18.07 8.04
N GLY A 434 20.43 -17.62 7.80
CA GLY A 434 21.38 -18.29 6.91
C GLY A 434 21.28 -17.91 5.44
N ALA A 435 20.64 -16.77 5.15
CA ALA A 435 20.59 -16.19 3.81
C ALA A 435 21.86 -15.40 3.44
N VAL A 436 22.70 -15.05 4.42
CA VAL A 436 23.87 -14.18 4.24
C VAL A 436 25.14 -14.95 4.56
N ASP A 437 26.15 -14.92 3.68
CA ASP A 437 27.49 -15.39 4.04
C ASP A 437 28.28 -14.29 4.75
N HIS A 438 29.29 -14.67 5.54
CA HIS A 438 30.07 -13.74 6.36
C HIS A 438 29.19 -12.91 7.31
N VAL A 439 28.22 -13.56 7.96
CA VAL A 439 27.23 -12.95 8.87
C VAL A 439 27.87 -11.98 9.88
N LEU A 440 29.03 -12.31 10.45
CA LEU A 440 29.73 -11.41 11.37
C LEU A 440 30.10 -10.07 10.69
N MET A 441 30.62 -10.12 9.47
CA MET A 441 30.96 -8.92 8.71
C MET A 441 29.72 -8.18 8.21
N PHE A 442 28.60 -8.86 7.98
CA PHE A 442 27.31 -8.20 7.76
C PHE A 442 26.94 -7.31 8.96
N PHE A 443 27.02 -7.83 10.18
CA PHE A 443 26.72 -7.04 11.38
C PHE A 443 27.71 -5.89 11.58
N VAL A 444 29.01 -6.10 11.33
CA VAL A 444 30.01 -5.03 11.36
C VAL A 444 29.66 -3.93 10.36
N ALA A 445 29.31 -4.30 9.12
CA ALA A 445 28.94 -3.35 8.08
C ALA A 445 27.68 -2.53 8.46
N VAL A 446 26.65 -3.18 9.00
CA VAL A 446 25.45 -2.51 9.52
C VAL A 446 25.80 -1.55 10.65
N LEU A 447 26.62 -1.97 11.61
CA LEU A 447 27.05 -1.12 12.73
C LEU A 447 27.86 0.09 12.27
N VAL A 448 28.73 -0.06 11.27
CA VAL A 448 29.47 1.06 10.67
C VAL A 448 28.50 2.05 10.02
N GLY A 449 27.54 1.56 9.23
CA GLY A 449 26.53 2.42 8.62
C GLY A 449 25.68 3.17 9.65
N ILE A 450 25.25 2.48 10.72
CA ILE A 450 24.55 3.10 11.84
C ILE A 450 25.40 4.18 12.50
N ALA A 451 26.66 3.89 12.81
CA ALA A 451 27.56 4.84 13.45
C ALA A 451 27.74 6.10 12.60
N VAL A 452 27.97 5.94 11.28
CA VAL A 452 28.10 7.06 10.35
C VAL A 452 26.84 7.91 10.31
N THR A 453 25.65 7.30 10.17
CA THR A 453 24.38 8.06 10.19
C THR A 453 24.19 8.81 11.51
N VAL A 454 24.41 8.15 12.65
CA VAL A 454 24.23 8.76 13.97
C VAL A 454 25.20 9.93 14.18
N ILE A 455 26.45 9.79 13.75
CA ILE A 455 27.45 10.86 13.80
C ILE A 455 27.01 12.04 12.92
N MET A 456 26.54 11.79 11.70
CA MET A 456 26.04 12.86 10.83
C MET A 456 24.85 13.58 11.45
N LEU A 457 23.87 12.85 11.97
CA LEU A 457 22.71 13.43 12.64
C LEU A 457 23.08 14.20 13.91
N HIS A 458 24.11 13.75 14.64
CA HIS A 458 24.63 14.47 15.81
C HIS A 458 25.10 15.88 15.43
N PHE A 459 25.81 16.03 14.31
CA PHE A 459 26.31 17.33 13.85
C PHE A 459 25.27 18.16 13.08
N LEU A 460 24.41 17.52 12.28
CA LEU A 460 23.48 18.20 11.38
C LEU A 460 22.16 18.60 12.06
N LYS A 461 21.61 17.76 12.95
CA LYS A 461 20.30 18.00 13.56
C LYS A 461 20.42 18.98 14.74
N PRO A 462 19.62 20.06 14.81
CA PRO A 462 19.70 21.00 15.91
C PRO A 462 19.23 20.38 17.23
N THR A 463 19.80 20.84 18.35
CA THR A 463 19.29 20.49 19.67
C THR A 463 17.97 21.22 19.89
N LEU A 464 16.92 20.49 20.28
CA LEU A 464 15.64 21.07 20.66
C LEU A 464 15.83 21.88 21.94
N GLN A 465 15.56 23.18 21.88
CA GLN A 465 15.60 24.04 23.06
C GLN A 465 14.39 23.73 23.94
N VAL A 466 14.66 23.34 25.20
CA VAL A 466 13.64 23.28 26.23
C VAL A 466 13.51 24.71 26.78
N VAL A 467 12.43 25.41 26.43
CA VAL A 467 12.13 26.72 27.04
C VAL A 467 11.73 26.46 28.50
N PRO A 468 12.46 26.97 29.51
CA PRO A 468 12.05 26.86 30.89
C PRO A 468 10.93 27.86 31.14
N VAL A 469 9.78 27.40 31.65
CA VAL A 469 8.74 28.29 32.17
C VAL A 469 9.27 28.91 33.47
N GLY A 470 9.68 30.18 33.41
CA GLY A 470 10.21 30.93 34.55
C GLY A 470 9.12 31.29 35.54
N VAL A 471 9.30 30.88 36.80
CA VAL A 471 8.48 31.32 37.94
C VAL A 471 8.95 32.72 38.35
N GLY A 472 8.13 33.74 38.09
CA GLY A 472 8.38 35.13 38.49
C GLY A 472 7.16 35.75 39.17
N SER A 473 7.24 35.97 40.48
CA SER A 473 6.24 36.63 41.32
C SER A 473 6.40 38.15 41.30
N VAL A 474 5.37 38.95 40.94
CA VAL A 474 5.07 40.28 41.54
C VAL A 474 3.59 40.65 41.35
N SER A 475 3.09 41.45 42.30
CA SER A 475 1.76 41.89 42.74
C SER A 475 0.76 42.59 41.78
N ALA A 476 -0.53 42.50 42.18
CA ALA A 476 -1.74 43.25 41.79
C ALA A 476 -1.52 44.79 41.64
N GLU A 477 -2.22 45.55 40.78
CA GLU A 477 -3.67 45.69 40.54
C GLU A 477 -3.92 46.63 39.30
N PRO A 478 -5.15 47.02 38.91
CA PRO A 478 -6.10 46.37 38.01
C PRO A 478 -6.28 47.08 36.64
N VAL A 479 -6.53 46.34 35.54
CA VAL A 479 -7.22 46.89 34.37
C VAL A 479 -8.24 45.89 33.81
N ALA A 480 -9.48 46.39 33.77
CA ALA A 480 -10.74 45.84 33.29
C ALA A 480 -10.70 44.85 32.11
N ASN A 481 -11.27 43.68 32.39
CA ASN A 481 -12.24 42.92 31.60
C ASN A 481 -12.01 42.78 30.09
N GLN A 482 -11.26 41.75 29.70
CA GLN A 482 -11.55 40.94 28.51
C GLN A 482 -11.51 39.46 28.91
N GLU A 483 -12.53 38.72 28.49
CA GLU A 483 -12.83 37.36 28.92
C GLU A 483 -11.70 36.37 28.58
N LYS A 484 -11.32 35.55 29.57
CA LYS A 484 -10.30 34.51 29.48
C LYS A 484 -10.76 33.34 28.60
N HIS A 485 -9.99 33.03 27.57
CA HIS A 485 -9.89 31.65 27.07
C HIS A 485 -9.03 30.85 28.05
N GLU A 486 -9.61 29.85 28.70
CA GLU A 486 -8.89 28.85 29.50
C GLU A 486 -8.11 27.92 28.57
N ASP A 487 -6.78 28.05 28.57
CA ASP A 487 -5.86 27.15 27.91
C ASP A 487 -5.66 25.90 28.81
N MET A 488 -6.14 24.74 28.36
CA MET A 488 -6.03 23.48 29.10
C MET A 488 -4.67 22.80 28.87
N SER A 489 -3.86 22.69 29.93
CA SER A 489 -2.54 22.01 29.90
C SER A 489 -2.63 20.47 29.90
N GLU A 490 -1.57 19.84 29.37
CA GLU A 490 -1.23 18.41 29.14
C GLU A 490 -1.57 17.38 30.27
N SER A 491 -2.14 17.78 31.41
CA SER A 491 -2.54 16.89 32.53
C SER A 491 -4.04 16.56 32.60
N THR A 492 -4.88 17.16 31.74
CA THR A 492 -6.35 16.93 31.74
C THR A 492 -6.83 15.85 30.77
N LEU A 493 -5.91 15.21 30.03
CA LEU A 493 -6.21 14.11 29.09
C LEU A 493 -5.89 12.72 29.67
N GLY A 494 -5.78 12.62 31.00
CA GLY A 494 -5.34 11.42 31.69
C GLY A 494 -6.32 10.25 31.57
N ASP A 495 -7.62 10.51 31.40
CA ASP A 495 -8.68 9.50 31.56
C ASP A 495 -9.81 9.73 30.54
N ILE A 496 -10.16 8.70 29.74
CA ILE A 496 -11.20 8.82 28.68
C ILE A 496 -12.57 9.10 29.30
N SER A 497 -12.80 8.65 30.53
CA SER A 497 -14.00 8.95 31.31
C SER A 497 -14.23 10.44 31.55
N GLN A 498 -13.19 11.27 31.59
CA GLN A 498 -13.31 12.71 31.77
C GLN A 498 -13.87 13.40 30.53
N LEU A 499 -13.90 12.70 29.40
CA LEU A 499 -14.52 13.15 28.15
C LEU A 499 -16.00 12.75 28.06
N LEU A 500 -16.47 11.89 28.98
CA LEU A 500 -17.85 11.42 29.08
C LEU A 500 -18.57 12.10 30.25
N SER A 501 -19.85 12.37 30.06
CA SER A 501 -20.76 12.75 31.15
C SER A 501 -21.94 11.79 31.18
N ASP A 502 -22.79 11.85 32.23
CA ASP A 502 -23.96 10.97 32.26
C ASP A 502 -24.94 11.27 31.12
N GLU A 503 -24.96 12.52 30.66
CA GLU A 503 -25.76 13.01 29.56
C GLU A 503 -25.30 12.46 28.20
N THR A 504 -24.00 12.17 28.05
CA THR A 504 -23.42 11.64 26.80
C THR A 504 -23.40 10.11 26.73
N ILE A 505 -23.93 9.42 27.74
CA ILE A 505 -24.05 7.95 27.79
C ILE A 505 -25.51 7.54 27.59
N THR A 506 -25.74 6.72 26.57
CA THR A 506 -27.05 6.14 26.23
C THR A 506 -26.95 4.62 26.21
N LEU A 507 -27.59 3.95 27.17
CA LEU A 507 -27.53 2.49 27.30
C LEU A 507 -28.46 1.76 26.33
N ASP A 508 -29.50 2.45 25.84
CA ASP A 508 -30.49 1.93 24.91
C ASP A 508 -30.79 3.00 23.87
N LEU A 509 -30.10 2.93 22.73
CA LEU A 509 -30.35 3.80 21.58
C LEU A 509 -31.72 3.44 20.96
N PRO A 510 -32.69 4.37 20.91
CA PRO A 510 -34.02 4.10 20.37
C PRO A 510 -34.05 4.08 18.84
N ASN A 511 -32.96 4.50 18.19
CA ASN A 511 -32.86 4.76 16.76
C ASN A 511 -32.22 3.58 16.03
N THR A 512 -32.78 3.19 14.88
CA THR A 512 -32.29 2.08 14.06
C THR A 512 -31.50 2.53 12.83
N SER A 513 -31.49 3.83 12.49
CA SER A 513 -30.70 4.37 11.39
C SER A 513 -29.46 5.12 11.88
N LYS A 514 -28.38 5.03 11.11
CA LYS A 514 -27.12 5.73 11.34
C LYS A 514 -27.33 7.23 11.56
N GLU A 515 -28.17 7.85 10.75
CA GLU A 515 -28.40 9.30 10.78
C GLU A 515 -29.07 9.72 12.08
N ALA A 516 -30.08 8.97 12.53
CA ALA A 516 -30.78 9.27 13.77
C ALA A 516 -29.90 9.03 15.00
N VAL A 517 -28.98 8.05 14.95
CA VAL A 517 -28.00 7.83 16.03
C VAL A 517 -26.96 8.94 16.06
N ILE A 518 -26.42 9.37 14.91
CA ILE A 518 -25.48 10.50 14.84
C ILE A 518 -26.14 11.77 15.40
N SER A 519 -27.38 12.06 15.00
CA SER A 519 -28.06 13.26 15.47
C SER A 519 -28.40 13.21 16.97
N ASP A 520 -28.83 12.05 17.49
CA ASP A 520 -29.07 11.87 18.94
C ASP A 520 -27.78 12.08 19.75
N LEU A 521 -26.67 11.43 19.36
CA LEU A 521 -25.39 11.58 20.06
C LEU A 521 -24.83 13.02 19.95
N ALA A 522 -24.96 13.66 18.79
CA ALA A 522 -24.54 15.05 18.61
C ALA A 522 -25.36 16.00 19.50
N SER A 523 -26.67 15.82 19.60
CA SER A 523 -27.54 16.62 20.49
C SER A 523 -27.16 16.49 21.96
N ARG A 524 -26.77 15.28 22.39
CA ARG A 524 -26.32 15.01 23.77
C ARG A 524 -25.00 15.70 24.05
N ILE A 525 -24.06 15.64 23.12
CA ILE A 525 -22.79 16.37 23.26
C ILE A 525 -23.05 17.88 23.35
N VAL A 526 -23.95 18.42 22.54
CA VAL A 526 -24.33 19.84 22.59
C VAL A 526 -24.95 20.22 23.94
N SER A 527 -25.75 19.33 24.54
CA SER A 527 -26.35 19.57 25.87
C SER A 527 -25.33 19.75 27.00
N THR A 528 -24.09 19.28 26.82
CA THR A 528 -22.98 19.50 27.79
C THR A 528 -22.39 20.91 27.73
N GLY A 529 -22.72 21.70 26.70
CA GLY A 529 -22.12 23.03 26.45
C GLY A 529 -20.73 22.98 25.81
N ASN A 530 -20.19 21.79 25.53
CA ASN A 530 -18.88 21.60 24.88
C ASN A 530 -18.92 21.84 23.37
N VAL A 531 -20.10 21.94 22.76
CA VAL A 531 -20.30 22.20 21.33
C VAL A 531 -21.26 23.36 21.13
N THR A 532 -20.90 24.31 20.26
CA THR A 532 -21.64 25.56 20.02
C THR A 532 -22.81 25.39 19.04
N GLU A 533 -22.69 24.46 18.09
CA GLU A 533 -23.66 24.31 17.00
C GLU A 533 -23.78 22.84 16.59
N GLN A 534 -24.98 22.27 16.77
CA GLN A 534 -25.26 20.86 16.47
C GLN A 534 -25.11 20.56 14.97
N ALA A 535 -25.75 21.38 14.12
CA ALA A 535 -25.74 21.17 12.68
C ALA A 535 -24.32 21.22 12.08
N GLY A 536 -23.48 22.09 12.63
CA GLY A 536 -22.07 22.18 12.27
C GLY A 536 -21.28 20.91 12.65
N LEU A 537 -21.44 20.42 13.88
CA LEU A 537 -20.80 19.16 14.30
C LEU A 537 -21.30 17.96 13.48
N GLU A 538 -22.60 17.86 13.24
CA GLU A 538 -23.17 16.78 12.41
C GLU A 538 -22.59 16.82 11.00
N ALA A 539 -22.50 18.00 10.38
CA ALA A 539 -21.89 18.16 9.07
C ALA A 539 -20.41 17.71 9.05
N ASP A 540 -19.63 18.04 10.08
CA ASP A 540 -18.24 17.60 10.19
C ASP A 540 -18.12 16.07 10.39
N ILE A 541 -19.00 15.47 11.20
CA ILE A 541 -19.06 14.02 11.40
C ILE A 541 -19.49 13.30 10.12
N TYR A 542 -20.49 13.81 9.41
CA TYR A 542 -20.89 13.25 8.11
C TYR A 542 -19.82 13.45 7.04
N GLY A 543 -19.07 14.55 7.10
CA GLY A 543 -17.88 14.76 6.28
C GLY A 543 -16.87 13.63 6.48
N ARG A 544 -16.56 13.29 7.74
CA ARG A 544 -15.65 12.19 8.07
C ARG A 544 -16.20 10.82 7.69
N GLU A 545 -17.46 10.53 8.02
CA GLU A 545 -18.16 9.28 7.66
C GLU A 545 -18.21 9.10 6.14
N GLY A 546 -18.29 10.20 5.38
CA GLY A 546 -18.27 10.19 3.93
C GLY A 546 -16.92 9.84 3.30
N GLU A 547 -15.80 10.00 4.03
CA GLU A 547 -14.48 9.56 3.57
C GLU A 547 -14.35 8.03 3.61
N SER A 548 -14.91 7.41 4.64
CA SER A 548 -14.98 5.95 4.82
C SER A 548 -15.89 5.67 6.02
N THR A 549 -16.59 4.53 5.99
CA THR A 549 -17.41 4.09 7.12
C THR A 549 -16.62 4.17 8.43
N THR A 550 -17.22 4.78 9.45
CA THR A 550 -16.66 4.71 10.81
C THR A 550 -17.10 3.44 11.55
N GLY A 551 -17.84 2.56 10.87
CA GLY A 551 -18.13 1.19 11.29
C GLY A 551 -16.90 0.31 11.09
N ILE A 552 -16.13 0.11 12.16
CA ILE A 552 -14.86 -0.61 12.10
C ILE A 552 -15.01 -2.14 12.16
N GLY A 553 -16.25 -2.63 12.28
CA GLY A 553 -16.59 -4.04 12.42
C GLY A 553 -16.65 -4.52 13.87
N MET A 554 -16.92 -5.81 14.07
CA MET A 554 -17.10 -6.46 15.38
C MET A 554 -18.20 -5.78 16.23
N GLY A 555 -19.24 -5.28 15.58
CA GLY A 555 -20.34 -4.57 16.21
C GLY A 555 -20.02 -3.15 16.72
N ILE A 556 -19.00 -2.47 16.17
CA ILE A 556 -18.58 -1.13 16.63
C ILE A 556 -18.65 -0.07 15.53
N ALA A 557 -19.12 1.11 15.90
CA ALA A 557 -18.94 2.34 15.13
C ALA A 557 -18.26 3.44 15.97
N ILE A 558 -17.37 4.22 15.35
CA ILE A 558 -16.67 5.33 16.01
C ILE A 558 -16.80 6.61 15.17
N PRO A 559 -18.00 7.22 15.05
CA PRO A 559 -18.16 8.48 14.32
C PRO A 559 -17.32 9.57 14.97
N HIS A 560 -16.50 10.29 14.21
CA HIS A 560 -15.57 11.25 14.80
C HIS A 560 -15.26 12.45 13.92
N ALA A 561 -14.98 13.61 14.52
CA ALA A 561 -14.59 14.80 13.76
C ALA A 561 -13.71 15.78 14.57
N LYS A 562 -12.85 16.48 13.83
CA LYS A 562 -12.29 17.78 14.26
C LYS A 562 -13.27 18.86 13.78
N SER A 563 -13.73 19.72 14.68
CA SER A 563 -14.79 20.68 14.37
C SER A 563 -14.51 22.04 15.01
N THR A 564 -14.74 23.12 14.26
CA THR A 564 -14.66 24.50 14.79
C THR A 564 -15.76 24.81 15.80
N TYR A 565 -16.80 23.97 15.83
CA TYR A 565 -17.94 24.10 16.73
C TYR A 565 -17.70 23.43 18.08
N VAL A 566 -16.58 22.72 18.27
CA VAL A 566 -16.24 22.04 19.52
C VAL A 566 -15.31 22.92 20.34
N LYS A 567 -15.71 23.27 21.57
CA LYS A 567 -14.91 24.05 22.53
C LYS A 567 -13.93 23.20 23.33
N LYS A 568 -14.35 21.99 23.71
CA LYS A 568 -13.57 21.05 24.53
C LYS A 568 -13.71 19.63 23.96
N PRO A 569 -12.64 18.82 23.93
CA PRO A 569 -12.74 17.42 23.53
C PRO A 569 -13.81 16.68 24.33
N THR A 570 -14.63 15.90 23.65
CA THR A 570 -15.79 15.24 24.26
C THR A 570 -16.10 13.93 23.54
N LEU A 571 -16.62 12.97 24.30
CA LEU A 571 -16.99 11.63 23.86
C LEU A 571 -18.45 11.37 24.24
N ALA A 572 -19.21 10.78 23.33
CA ALA A 572 -20.50 10.20 23.62
C ALA A 572 -20.51 8.70 23.32
N PHE A 573 -21.21 7.94 24.16
CA PHE A 573 -21.36 6.51 24.03
C PHE A 573 -22.84 6.15 23.86
N GLY A 574 -23.12 5.32 22.88
CA GLY A 574 -24.44 4.75 22.66
C GLY A 574 -24.36 3.24 22.49
N ARG A 575 -25.24 2.51 23.19
CA ARG A 575 -25.43 1.07 23.00
C ARG A 575 -26.78 0.79 22.34
N SER A 576 -26.79 -0.05 21.31
CA SER A 576 -27.99 -0.54 20.63
C SER A 576 -28.09 -2.05 20.74
N THR A 577 -29.16 -2.54 21.36
CA THR A 577 -29.43 -3.99 21.47
C THR A 577 -29.86 -4.58 20.13
N ALA A 578 -30.62 -3.83 19.32
CA ALA A 578 -31.04 -4.24 17.99
C ALA A 578 -29.90 -4.21 16.96
N GLY A 579 -28.86 -3.41 17.22
CA GLY A 579 -27.83 -3.09 16.25
C GLY A 579 -28.29 -2.02 15.26
N VAL A 580 -27.33 -1.28 14.71
CA VAL A 580 -27.57 -0.18 13.76
C VAL A 580 -26.78 -0.52 12.50
N ASP A 581 -27.42 -0.45 11.33
CA ASP A 581 -26.69 -0.62 10.07
C ASP A 581 -25.77 0.58 9.86
N TRP A 582 -24.49 0.36 10.20
CA TRP A 582 -23.44 1.35 10.04
C TRP A 582 -22.67 1.16 8.74
N GLN A 583 -23.09 0.25 7.86
CA GLN A 583 -22.32 -0.14 6.67
C GLN A 583 -20.86 -0.49 7.07
N SER A 584 -20.72 -1.28 8.12
CA SER A 584 -19.43 -1.68 8.69
C SER A 584 -18.61 -2.47 7.66
N LEU A 585 -17.27 -2.44 7.80
CA LEU A 585 -16.36 -3.12 6.87
C LEU A 585 -16.60 -4.64 6.72
N ASP A 586 -17.13 -5.28 7.77
CA ASP A 586 -17.50 -6.70 7.83
C ASP A 586 -18.97 -6.98 7.55
N ASN A 587 -19.76 -5.94 7.24
CA ASN A 587 -21.22 -5.97 7.10
C ASN A 587 -21.99 -6.37 8.38
N GLU A 588 -21.37 -6.29 9.57
CA GLU A 588 -22.08 -6.48 10.85
C GLU A 588 -22.76 -5.19 11.34
N LEU A 589 -23.88 -5.35 12.06
CA LEU A 589 -24.59 -4.23 12.68
C LEU A 589 -23.78 -3.67 13.86
N ALA A 590 -23.68 -2.35 13.97
CA ALA A 590 -23.03 -1.69 15.09
C ALA A 590 -23.93 -1.69 16.33
N HIS A 591 -23.46 -2.32 17.41
CA HIS A 591 -24.11 -2.35 18.71
C HIS A 591 -23.51 -1.35 19.70
N LEU A 592 -22.25 -0.96 19.52
CA LEU A 592 -21.55 0.02 20.34
C LEU A 592 -21.12 1.20 19.46
N VAL A 593 -21.55 2.40 19.80
CA VAL A 593 -21.26 3.63 19.05
C VAL A 593 -20.51 4.62 19.94
N PHE A 594 -19.34 5.06 19.49
CA PHE A 594 -18.49 5.99 20.21
C PHE A 594 -18.26 7.26 19.40
N MET A 595 -19.02 8.32 19.70
CA MET A 595 -18.89 9.60 19.01
C MET A 595 -17.77 10.46 19.61
N ILE A 596 -16.73 10.77 18.85
CA ILE A 596 -15.61 11.61 19.31
C ILE A 596 -15.66 12.97 18.62
N ALA A 597 -15.77 14.05 19.39
CA ALA A 597 -15.71 15.42 18.88
C ALA A 597 -14.57 16.19 19.53
N VAL A 598 -13.70 16.81 18.72
CA VAL A 598 -12.59 17.64 19.23
C VAL A 598 -12.51 18.99 18.53
N PRO A 599 -11.91 20.02 19.17
CA PRO A 599 -11.68 21.32 18.53
C PRO A 599 -10.82 21.24 17.27
N ALA A 600 -11.11 22.06 16.26
CA ALA A 600 -10.39 22.09 14.98
C ALA A 600 -8.92 22.56 15.10
N ASP A 601 -8.62 23.43 16.06
CA ASP A 601 -7.30 23.99 16.34
C ASP A 601 -6.43 23.11 17.25
N ASN A 602 -6.90 21.90 17.58
CA ASN A 602 -6.19 20.98 18.46
C ASN A 602 -4.93 20.41 17.78
N LYS A 603 -3.78 21.01 18.09
CA LYS A 603 -2.44 20.70 17.54
C LYS A 603 -1.83 19.39 18.06
N ASP A 604 -2.41 18.78 19.09
CA ASP A 604 -1.81 17.65 19.82
C ASP A 604 -2.32 16.26 19.39
N ASP A 605 -3.01 16.17 18.24
CA ASP A 605 -3.63 14.95 17.73
C ASP A 605 -4.46 14.20 18.79
N VAL A 606 -5.11 14.96 19.67
CA VAL A 606 -5.93 14.44 20.79
C VAL A 606 -6.99 13.45 20.30
N HIS A 607 -7.64 13.78 19.18
CA HIS A 607 -8.58 12.90 18.50
C HIS A 607 -7.97 11.52 18.16
N LEU A 608 -6.75 11.49 17.60
CA LEU A 608 -6.08 10.23 17.24
C LEU A 608 -5.63 9.45 18.48
N LYS A 609 -5.25 10.13 19.56
CA LYS A 609 -4.89 9.48 20.83
C LYS A 609 -6.11 8.81 21.49
N ILE A 610 -7.27 9.48 21.50
CA ILE A 610 -8.53 8.91 22.00
C ILE A 610 -8.90 7.70 21.15
N LEU A 611 -8.89 7.85 19.83
CA LEU A 611 -9.22 6.79 18.88
C LEU A 611 -8.27 5.58 19.03
N GLN A 612 -6.96 5.80 19.12
CA GLN A 612 -5.99 4.71 19.28
C GLN A 612 -6.19 3.89 20.57
N ARG A 613 -6.48 4.55 21.70
CA ARG A 613 -6.73 3.87 22.98
C ARG A 613 -8.03 3.08 22.93
N LEU A 614 -9.09 3.73 22.45
CA LEU A 614 -10.41 3.15 22.35
C LEU A 614 -10.39 1.95 21.39
N SER A 615 -9.85 2.10 20.18
CA SER A 615 -9.76 1.01 19.20
C SER A 615 -8.96 -0.19 19.72
N ARG A 616 -7.84 0.03 20.44
CA ARG A 616 -7.03 -1.08 20.97
C ARG A 616 -7.80 -1.93 21.98
N LYS A 617 -8.50 -1.29 22.90
CA LYS A 617 -9.28 -2.03 23.92
C LYS A 617 -10.52 -2.65 23.31
N LEU A 618 -11.17 -1.95 22.37
CA LEU A 618 -12.33 -2.48 21.66
C LEU A 618 -12.02 -3.70 20.79
N MET A 619 -10.77 -4.01 20.47
CA MET A 619 -10.41 -5.29 19.85
C MET A 619 -10.56 -6.50 20.80
N ASP A 620 -10.61 -6.29 22.11
CA ASP A 620 -10.82 -7.33 23.12
C ASP A 620 -12.30 -7.73 23.18
N ASN A 621 -12.60 -8.99 22.88
CA ASN A 621 -13.96 -9.53 22.88
C ASN A 621 -14.62 -9.45 24.28
N ASP A 622 -13.87 -9.74 25.34
CA ASP A 622 -14.41 -9.77 26.71
C ASP A 622 -14.76 -8.36 27.17
N PHE A 623 -13.97 -7.37 26.75
CA PHE A 623 -14.24 -5.96 27.00
C PHE A 623 -15.50 -5.48 26.28
N ARG A 624 -15.67 -5.83 24.99
CA ARG A 624 -16.90 -5.49 24.25
C ARG A 624 -18.12 -6.12 24.87
N GLN A 625 -18.03 -7.38 25.27
CA GLN A 625 -19.13 -8.08 25.93
C GLN A 625 -19.47 -7.41 27.26
N SER A 626 -18.47 -7.01 28.05
CA SER A 626 -18.68 -6.27 29.30
C SER A 626 -19.42 -4.94 29.09
N LEU A 627 -19.14 -4.22 28.01
CA LEU A 627 -19.87 -2.99 27.64
C LEU A 627 -21.30 -3.27 27.18
N LEU A 628 -21.53 -4.38 26.47
CA LEU A 628 -22.87 -4.81 26.07
C LEU A 628 -23.72 -5.22 27.27
N ASP A 629 -23.11 -5.83 28.30
CA ASP A 629 -23.80 -6.35 29.47
C ASP A 629 -23.91 -5.34 30.63
N ALA A 630 -23.22 -4.19 30.55
CA ALA A 630 -23.20 -3.17 31.60
C ALA A 630 -24.62 -2.65 31.93
N PRO A 631 -25.15 -2.85 33.14
CA PRO A 631 -26.54 -2.49 33.45
C PRO A 631 -26.74 -1.00 33.71
N THR A 632 -25.69 -0.26 34.08
CA THR A 632 -25.77 1.16 34.43
C THR A 632 -24.76 2.03 33.70
N LYS A 633 -24.96 3.35 33.72
CA LYS A 633 -24.04 4.33 33.09
C LYS A 633 -22.72 4.37 33.85
N GLU A 634 -22.78 4.18 35.16
CA GLU A 634 -21.65 4.09 36.07
C GLU A 634 -20.75 2.89 35.72
N ASP A 635 -21.33 1.74 35.38
CA ASP A 635 -20.58 0.55 34.95
C ASP A 635 -19.84 0.81 33.62
N VAL A 636 -20.50 1.47 32.66
CA VAL A 636 -19.87 1.87 31.39
C VAL A 636 -18.71 2.84 31.65
N LYS A 637 -18.91 3.86 32.51
CA LYS A 637 -17.83 4.78 32.90
C LYS A 637 -16.67 4.05 33.58
N ALA A 638 -16.95 3.09 34.45
CA ALA A 638 -15.93 2.29 35.14
C ALA A 638 -15.13 1.42 34.16
N LEU A 639 -15.79 0.83 33.16
CA LEU A 639 -15.11 0.08 32.10
C LEU A 639 -14.23 0.98 31.23
N LEU A 640 -14.72 2.17 30.85
CA LEU A 640 -13.97 3.12 30.02
C LEU A 640 -12.87 3.88 30.79
N ASN A 641 -12.94 3.92 32.13
CA ASN A 641 -11.84 4.36 33.01
C ASN A 641 -10.62 3.42 32.97
N SER A 642 -10.81 2.15 32.58
CA SER A 642 -9.73 1.15 32.55
C SER A 642 -8.87 1.18 31.27
N LEU A 643 -9.03 2.23 30.45
CA LEU A 643 -8.46 2.40 29.11
C LEU A 643 -7.04 2.99 29.06
#